data_AF-A0A832VBA2-F1
#
_entry.id   AF-A0A832VBA2-F1
#
_cell.length_a   1.000
_cell.length_b   1.000
_cell.length_c   1.000
_cell.angle_alpha   90.00
_cell.angle_beta   90.00
_cell.angle_gamma   90.00
#
_symmetry.space_group_name_H-M   'P 1'
#
loop_
_entity.id
_entity.type
_entity.pdbx_description
1 polymer ?
#
loop_
_entity_poly.entity_id
_entity_poly.type
_entity_poly.pdbx_seq_one_letter_code
_entity_poly.pdbx_strand_id
1 'polypeptide(L)'
;MPMTEAGLREHWNSLSRGTRRIAIALAISLDACSGLLFEFGSLNIIDTVLFGSLPTDLVWLLQTLQLICMGFVVVKAFFDDLPHSTIRTILIITSPLLLIAHVLFSLHVLLSGQDLVALVTLDLGSLTTSTLTWSSTYLAIAVGCTLTYSVQRYGNFAQSEYFMLGMYVGIALMWTDWLFPLRDAPADETLVWSLFLYVLIAAFILTGFAGIIIDRLVFKGFRDRKSSSDIMMIASLGVAMVLRALVYLRFSSNSKRLVPDRDWMDSDQRWEIPTITTRFDLGISNWPTFEYGVTNYAYNNAFLPIVVFSTVILLFLLLTRTRLGRRMRAVADNPELAASSGINVERVQSTSAFLSAGISGIGGAVFGLTLLFNPQTAFTLLLPAFAVIILGTIGSVPGAIGASLIIGFVRAVSEPVLSGIGNPLERTNYFALSGVMPYAIIIAILLIMPEGIGHAYDKWKIERLRKRAKSKDEPNNRISALMGLLFGWAGGHHFHQRRTARGVSMLTLTVLSFTLAKATSFMRDHSFVGKNVNTAPDGLDPSMHADWLNLIHNEQILIGTLGTLGDLLWPLLPILIYSLALYESYLILNNRYKDLLQAPITRIMDTVDDFSTKIGKIFVTVSESAKASFYGICGMLALLDALLAQSVLVEYLAYLTALTAFGMVVWWPDPQRYATSGTNQFLDYLNESISSMGSGATEKVKKIKSNFYEKIGAKYGTQSESGSKAMFWLLLVILILLVLWLPSVSYFTKVLQVSNFIVTLSIFLILAYSLNIHKGMTGLLNFGIIFFAAVGAVVVGILTAPSELYGYDWPIFPALIVAMILGAIFGWLLAYPTARLRSDYFAIITISLGEIVRLLLMGEPLLRAGGNQSAIGVQRYPLPLREWWFCGSDPPLSSSGEKLSPIACSTTSGIDSIAVTVGDIIGLGQPAPYMMLLAIIGLLGVAIIWKLLNLLFESPWGRILRSIRDDEEVAQHHGHDVLTHKAASLAFGAAIAAFAGALWAWKLSGFQPSFMSPARSTFLVWAAFIIGGAANNRGMLIGALIITLTDFFFNVLVAAQGSSSLPLSGFADLIDESFVWLVESPFQVAAILMFLAIIGAILRNTGLAETLFCFSVVFIICGIIFDQRSIDLVFPEILGGIKTQMAYVKLMLIGLLITMSLKYNPKGLLPEVPYRPERPKEADSE
;
A
#
# COMPACT_ATOMS: atom_id res chain seq x y z
N MET A 1 -44.61 40.51 -17.11
CA MET A 1 -45.26 39.24 -17.49
C MET A 1 -44.71 38.16 -16.59
N PRO A 2 -45.52 37.50 -15.74
CA PRO A 2 -45.03 36.34 -14.99
C PRO A 2 -44.83 35.20 -15.99
N MET A 3 -43.60 34.73 -16.15
CA MET A 3 -43.32 33.53 -16.95
C MET A 3 -44.02 32.34 -16.27
N THR A 4 -44.84 31.61 -17.01
CA THR A 4 -45.43 30.35 -16.57
C THR A 4 -44.32 29.32 -16.30
N GLU A 5 -44.56 28.36 -15.40
CA GLU A 5 -43.58 27.32 -15.01
C GLU A 5 -43.04 26.55 -16.23
N ALA A 6 -43.89 26.32 -17.24
CA ALA A 6 -43.50 25.74 -18.52
C ALA A 6 -42.49 26.61 -19.30
N GLY A 7 -42.69 27.93 -19.34
CA GLY A 7 -41.79 28.88 -20.00
C GLY A 7 -40.43 29.00 -19.30
N LEU A 8 -40.40 28.90 -17.97
CA LEU A 8 -39.14 28.85 -17.21
C LEU A 8 -38.36 27.56 -17.50
N ARG A 9 -39.05 26.42 -17.61
CA ARG A 9 -38.41 25.13 -17.91
C ARG A 9 -37.87 25.08 -19.35
N GLU A 10 -38.59 25.65 -20.30
CA GLU A 10 -38.10 25.82 -21.68
C GLU A 10 -36.91 26.76 -21.75
N HIS A 11 -36.97 27.92 -21.07
CA HIS A 11 -35.85 28.85 -21.01
C HIS A 11 -34.62 28.22 -20.36
N TRP A 12 -34.79 27.50 -19.25
CA TRP A 12 -33.72 26.75 -18.59
C TRP A 12 -33.08 25.72 -19.51
N ASN A 13 -33.89 24.94 -20.23
CA ASN A 13 -33.41 23.95 -21.18
C ASN A 13 -32.72 24.58 -22.41
N SER A 14 -33.06 25.82 -22.77
CA SER A 14 -32.42 26.59 -23.85
C SER A 14 -31.00 27.06 -23.50
N LEU A 15 -30.66 27.16 -22.22
CA LEU A 15 -29.33 27.58 -21.78
C LEU A 15 -28.27 26.54 -22.12
N SER A 16 -27.07 27.04 -22.48
CA SER A 16 -25.91 26.19 -22.71
C SER A 16 -25.60 25.34 -21.46
N ARG A 17 -25.05 24.14 -21.66
CA ARG A 17 -24.69 23.22 -20.57
C ARG A 17 -23.78 23.88 -19.53
N GLY A 18 -22.80 24.66 -19.99
CA GLY A 18 -21.88 25.40 -19.11
C GLY A 18 -22.59 26.49 -18.30
N THR A 19 -23.48 27.25 -18.93
CA THR A 19 -24.27 28.29 -18.23
C THR A 19 -25.16 27.69 -17.14
N ARG A 20 -25.81 26.55 -17.41
CA ARG A 20 -26.60 25.83 -16.40
C ARG A 20 -25.76 25.34 -15.22
N ARG A 21 -24.59 24.75 -15.48
CA ARG A 21 -23.67 24.27 -14.43
C ARG A 21 -23.18 25.41 -13.54
N ILE A 22 -22.80 26.54 -14.13
CA ILE A 22 -22.35 27.72 -13.39
C ILE A 22 -23.51 28.33 -12.60
N ALA A 23 -24.71 28.43 -13.18
CA ALA A 23 -25.89 28.94 -12.47
C ALA A 23 -26.26 28.06 -11.26
N ILE A 24 -26.24 26.72 -11.42
CA ILE A 24 -26.45 25.77 -10.31
C ILE A 24 -25.38 25.97 -9.24
N ALA A 25 -24.10 26.02 -9.64
CA ALA A 25 -23.00 26.18 -8.69
C ALA A 25 -23.09 27.49 -7.91
N LEU A 26 -23.47 28.59 -8.58
CA LEU A 26 -23.66 29.89 -7.95
C LEU A 26 -24.84 29.88 -6.97
N ALA A 27 -25.97 29.27 -7.35
CA ALA A 27 -27.14 29.16 -6.47
C ALA A 27 -26.83 28.36 -5.20
N ILE A 28 -26.14 27.22 -5.34
CA ILE A 28 -25.73 26.36 -4.22
C ILE A 28 -24.68 27.07 -3.34
N SER A 29 -23.75 27.83 -3.93
CA SER A 29 -22.77 28.63 -3.18
C SER A 29 -23.43 29.77 -2.41
N LEU A 30 -24.42 30.46 -3.00
CA LEU A 30 -25.16 31.52 -2.32
C LEU A 30 -25.97 30.98 -1.14
N ASP A 31 -26.67 29.85 -1.32
CA ASP A 31 -27.37 29.15 -0.25
C ASP A 31 -26.42 28.78 0.92
N ALA A 32 -25.24 28.25 0.61
CA ALA A 32 -24.24 27.93 1.63
C ALA A 32 -23.69 29.19 2.33
N CYS A 33 -23.37 30.27 1.59
CA CYS A 33 -22.91 31.53 2.19
C CYS A 33 -23.98 32.17 3.08
N SER A 34 -25.24 32.17 2.64
CA SER A 34 -26.36 32.68 3.43
C SER A 34 -26.61 31.85 4.68
N GLY A 35 -26.46 30.52 4.59
CA GLY A 35 -26.52 29.63 5.74
C GLY A 35 -25.41 29.86 6.76
N LEU A 36 -24.18 30.06 6.29
CA LEU A 36 -23.02 30.29 7.15
C LEU A 36 -23.05 31.67 7.84
N LEU A 37 -23.43 32.73 7.13
CA LEU A 37 -23.37 34.12 7.65
C LEU A 37 -24.63 34.56 8.40
N PHE A 38 -25.80 34.07 7.99
CA PHE A 38 -27.10 34.56 8.47
C PHE A 38 -27.99 33.45 9.02
N GLU A 39 -27.50 32.21 9.12
CA GLU A 39 -28.26 31.03 9.55
C GLU A 39 -29.54 30.77 8.72
N PHE A 40 -29.57 31.27 7.48
CA PHE A 40 -30.74 31.23 6.58
C PHE A 40 -30.46 30.42 5.30
N GLY A 41 -29.86 29.25 5.44
CA GLY A 41 -29.60 28.32 4.32
C GLY A 41 -30.55 27.13 4.31
N SER A 42 -30.63 26.40 3.20
CA SER A 42 -31.44 25.18 3.05
C SER A 42 -31.20 24.16 4.16
N LEU A 43 -29.94 23.98 4.60
CA LEU A 43 -29.57 23.10 5.71
C LEU A 43 -30.02 23.64 7.08
N ASN A 44 -30.02 24.96 7.31
CA ASN A 44 -30.59 25.54 8.54
C ASN A 44 -32.12 25.40 8.58
N ILE A 45 -32.78 25.50 7.41
CA ILE A 45 -34.23 25.27 7.28
C ILE A 45 -34.55 23.81 7.63
N ILE A 46 -33.72 22.86 7.16
CA ILE A 46 -33.88 21.45 7.53
C ILE A 46 -33.70 21.25 9.03
N ASP A 47 -32.70 21.90 9.65
CA ASP A 47 -32.49 21.80 11.09
C ASP A 47 -33.64 22.39 11.92
N THR A 48 -34.16 23.54 11.51
CA THR A 48 -35.36 24.15 12.13
C THR A 48 -36.60 23.26 11.97
N VAL A 49 -36.77 22.58 10.83
CA VAL A 49 -37.82 21.56 10.62
C VAL A 49 -37.62 20.34 11.53
N LEU A 50 -36.37 20.00 11.84
CA LEU A 50 -35.98 18.92 12.77
C LEU A 50 -35.92 19.38 14.23
N PHE A 51 -36.53 20.52 14.58
CA PHE A 51 -36.58 21.08 15.93
C PHE A 51 -35.20 21.36 16.56
N GLY A 52 -34.18 21.66 15.76
CA GLY A 52 -32.82 21.91 16.25
C GLY A 52 -32.14 20.67 16.83
N SER A 53 -32.51 19.49 16.35
CA SER A 53 -31.95 18.21 16.81
C SER A 53 -30.64 17.83 16.10
N LEU A 54 -30.22 18.56 15.07
CA LEU A 54 -28.90 18.36 14.48
C LEU A 54 -27.85 19.09 15.33
N PRO A 55 -26.62 18.56 15.44
CA PRO A 55 -25.52 19.33 16.00
C PRO A 55 -25.34 20.58 15.16
N THR A 56 -25.26 21.73 15.83
CA THR A 56 -24.92 23.02 15.22
C THR A 56 -23.67 22.91 14.35
N ASP A 57 -22.69 22.15 14.85
CA ASP A 57 -21.45 21.80 14.16
C ASP A 57 -21.59 21.07 12.82
N LEU A 58 -22.62 20.22 12.69
CA LEU A 58 -22.84 19.47 11.46
C LEU A 58 -23.40 20.38 10.35
N VAL A 59 -24.25 21.34 10.71
CA VAL A 59 -24.91 22.24 9.75
C VAL A 59 -23.89 23.11 9.04
N TRP A 60 -23.05 23.84 9.78
CA TRP A 60 -22.04 24.71 9.17
C TRP A 60 -20.93 23.91 8.47
N LEU A 61 -20.60 22.70 8.94
CA LEU A 61 -19.59 21.86 8.28
C LEU A 61 -20.07 21.37 6.91
N LEU A 62 -21.34 20.95 6.81
CA LEU A 62 -21.96 20.56 5.54
C LEU A 62 -22.09 21.76 4.58
N GLN A 63 -22.42 22.94 5.08
CA GLN A 63 -22.47 24.16 4.27
C GLN A 63 -21.09 24.57 3.77
N THR A 64 -20.06 24.48 4.62
CA THR A 64 -18.67 24.75 4.23
C THR A 64 -18.22 23.75 3.15
N LEU A 65 -18.55 22.46 3.32
CA LEU A 65 -18.28 21.43 2.31
C LEU A 65 -19.01 21.71 1.00
N GLN A 66 -20.29 22.10 1.06
CA GLN A 66 -21.10 22.49 -0.09
C GLN A 66 -20.43 23.65 -0.86
N LEU A 67 -19.98 24.68 -0.16
CA LEU A 67 -19.30 25.83 -0.74
C LEU A 67 -17.97 25.44 -1.39
N ILE A 68 -17.14 24.63 -0.72
CA ILE A 68 -15.87 24.11 -1.28
C ILE A 68 -16.14 23.28 -2.54
N CYS A 69 -17.11 22.37 -2.51
CA CYS A 69 -17.47 21.51 -3.65
C CYS A 69 -17.90 22.33 -4.87
N MET A 70 -18.62 23.44 -4.69
CA MET A 70 -19.02 24.30 -5.81
C MET A 70 -17.84 24.94 -6.52
N GLY A 71 -16.73 25.24 -5.81
CA GLY A 71 -15.48 25.67 -6.44
C GLY A 71 -14.94 24.64 -7.45
N PHE A 72 -14.97 23.35 -7.10
CA PHE A 72 -14.58 22.27 -8.01
C PHE A 72 -15.54 22.12 -9.19
N VAL A 73 -16.85 22.30 -8.99
CA VAL A 73 -17.84 22.27 -10.07
C VAL A 73 -17.59 23.40 -11.07
N VAL A 74 -17.27 24.60 -10.60
CA VAL A 74 -16.93 25.75 -11.45
C VAL A 74 -15.67 25.47 -12.28
N VAL A 75 -14.62 24.95 -11.64
CA VAL A 75 -13.40 24.54 -12.37
C VAL A 75 -13.72 23.48 -13.42
N LYS A 76 -14.51 22.46 -13.07
CA LYS A 76 -14.94 21.43 -14.03
C LYS A 76 -15.71 22.01 -15.21
N ALA A 77 -16.58 22.98 -14.99
CA ALA A 77 -17.27 23.68 -16.08
C ALA A 77 -16.29 24.40 -17.02
N PHE A 78 -15.20 24.99 -16.49
CA PHE A 78 -14.15 25.57 -17.33
C PHE A 78 -13.40 24.53 -18.17
N PHE A 79 -13.21 23.32 -17.65
CA PHE A 79 -12.56 22.23 -18.37
C PHE A 79 -13.45 21.64 -19.48
N ASP A 80 -14.72 21.35 -19.17
CA ASP A 80 -15.63 20.62 -20.06
C ASP A 80 -16.28 21.53 -21.12
N ASP A 81 -16.72 22.72 -20.71
CA ASP A 81 -17.71 23.48 -21.48
C ASP A 81 -17.13 24.70 -22.21
N LEU A 82 -15.92 25.19 -21.85
CA LEU A 82 -15.28 26.28 -22.57
C LEU A 82 -14.64 25.82 -23.89
N PRO A 83 -14.80 26.57 -25.00
CA PRO A 83 -14.10 26.27 -26.25
C PRO A 83 -12.59 26.47 -26.11
N HIS A 84 -11.80 25.84 -26.98
CA HIS A 84 -10.34 26.00 -26.99
C HIS A 84 -9.96 27.45 -27.34
N SER A 85 -9.76 28.26 -26.30
CA SER A 85 -9.36 29.66 -26.38
C SER A 85 -8.20 29.96 -25.43
N THR A 86 -7.55 31.10 -25.63
CA THR A 86 -6.52 31.61 -24.71
C THR A 86 -7.09 31.80 -23.31
N ILE A 87 -8.34 32.25 -23.20
CA ILE A 87 -9.07 32.44 -21.93
C ILE A 87 -9.25 31.11 -21.19
N ARG A 88 -9.71 30.06 -21.88
CA ARG A 88 -9.81 28.72 -21.29
C ARG A 88 -8.45 28.25 -20.77
N THR A 89 -7.40 28.48 -21.56
CA THR A 89 -6.04 28.07 -21.19
C THR A 89 -5.57 28.81 -19.94
N ILE A 90 -5.81 30.12 -19.86
CA ILE A 90 -5.49 30.93 -18.67
C ILE A 90 -6.27 30.43 -17.45
N LEU A 91 -7.60 30.27 -17.55
CA LEU A 91 -8.44 29.79 -16.45
C LEU A 91 -8.06 28.40 -15.96
N ILE A 92 -7.68 27.51 -16.88
CA ILE A 92 -7.19 26.17 -16.52
C ILE A 92 -5.85 26.26 -15.78
N ILE A 93 -4.91 27.07 -16.26
CA ILE A 93 -3.60 27.24 -15.62
C ILE A 93 -3.74 27.89 -14.23
N THR A 94 -4.64 28.86 -14.08
CA THR A 94 -4.87 29.54 -12.79
C THR A 94 -5.83 28.79 -11.86
N SER A 95 -6.48 27.72 -12.33
CA SER A 95 -7.48 26.98 -11.54
C SER A 95 -7.01 26.46 -10.18
N PRO A 96 -5.75 26.00 -9.98
CA PRO A 96 -5.31 25.56 -8.65
C PRO A 96 -5.26 26.72 -7.64
N LEU A 97 -4.79 27.90 -8.08
CA LEU A 97 -4.76 29.11 -7.25
C LEU A 97 -6.17 29.60 -6.95
N LEU A 98 -7.07 29.56 -7.93
CA LEU A 98 -8.48 29.89 -7.74
C LEU A 98 -9.15 28.95 -6.74
N LEU A 99 -8.85 27.65 -6.77
CA LEU A 99 -9.38 26.70 -5.78
C LEU A 99 -8.85 26.97 -4.37
N ILE A 100 -7.56 27.26 -4.21
CA ILE A 100 -7.00 27.61 -2.90
C ILE A 100 -7.65 28.89 -2.38
N ALA A 101 -7.76 29.92 -3.23
CA ALA A 101 -8.44 31.17 -2.87
C ALA A 101 -9.91 30.92 -2.50
N HIS A 102 -10.61 30.05 -3.23
CA HIS A 102 -12.00 29.69 -2.95
C HIS A 102 -12.15 28.90 -1.64
N VAL A 103 -11.22 28.01 -1.32
CA VAL A 103 -11.20 27.31 -0.03
C VAL A 103 -10.94 28.29 1.12
N LEU A 104 -9.96 29.19 0.98
CA LEU A 104 -9.70 30.22 1.99
C LEU A 104 -10.90 31.17 2.15
N PHE A 105 -11.56 31.53 1.04
CA PHE A 105 -12.81 32.29 1.07
C PHE A 105 -13.92 31.53 1.82
N SER A 106 -14.07 30.23 1.55
CA SER A 106 -15.06 29.39 2.23
C SER A 106 -14.82 29.32 3.74
N LEU A 107 -13.54 29.20 4.14
CA LEU A 107 -13.14 29.22 5.55
C LEU A 107 -13.32 30.60 6.19
N HIS A 108 -13.06 31.67 5.45
CA HIS A 108 -13.31 33.04 5.92
C HIS A 108 -14.80 33.27 6.19
N VAL A 109 -15.67 32.83 5.28
CA VAL A 109 -17.14 32.90 5.44
C VAL A 109 -17.60 32.10 6.65
N LEU A 110 -17.08 30.89 6.85
CA LEU A 110 -17.36 30.07 8.03
C LEU A 110 -16.99 30.79 9.33
N LEU A 111 -15.74 31.25 9.43
CA LEU A 111 -15.22 31.87 10.66
C LEU A 111 -15.92 33.19 10.97
N SER A 112 -16.23 33.99 9.94
CA SER A 112 -17.02 35.21 10.09
C SER A 112 -18.46 34.91 10.54
N GLY A 113 -19.04 33.80 10.10
CA GLY A 113 -20.38 33.37 10.53
C GLY A 113 -20.45 32.83 11.95
N GLN A 114 -19.31 32.38 12.50
CA GLN A 114 -19.19 31.88 13.87
C GLN A 114 -18.58 32.92 14.84
N ASP A 115 -18.35 34.16 14.38
CA ASP A 115 -17.63 35.20 15.13
C ASP A 115 -16.24 34.76 15.67
N LEU A 116 -15.55 33.90 14.91
CA LEU A 116 -14.24 33.36 15.26
C LEU A 116 -13.14 33.97 14.38
N VAL A 117 -11.92 34.06 14.94
CA VAL A 117 -10.74 34.52 14.20
C VAL A 117 -9.70 33.41 14.16
N ALA A 118 -9.27 33.04 12.95
CA ALA A 118 -8.21 32.05 12.76
C ALA A 118 -6.97 32.69 12.13
N LEU A 119 -5.82 32.49 12.76
CA LEU A 119 -4.53 32.90 12.22
C LEU A 119 -3.92 31.75 11.42
N VAL A 120 -3.82 31.93 10.10
CA VAL A 120 -3.12 30.98 9.21
C VAL A 120 -1.80 31.59 8.79
N THR A 121 -0.69 30.94 9.17
CA THR A 121 0.66 31.36 8.81
C THR A 121 1.22 30.48 7.69
N LEU A 122 1.51 31.08 6.55
CA LEU A 122 2.14 30.43 5.41
C LEU A 122 3.57 30.95 5.26
N ASP A 123 4.51 30.13 5.65
CA ASP A 123 5.94 30.36 5.51
C ASP A 123 6.45 29.74 4.20
N LEU A 124 6.87 30.57 3.24
CA LEU A 124 7.23 30.10 1.90
C LEU A 124 8.44 29.14 1.92
N GLY A 125 9.42 29.40 2.79
CA GLY A 125 10.60 28.56 2.97
C GLY A 125 10.21 27.19 3.52
N SER A 126 9.46 27.16 4.61
CA SER A 126 8.94 25.92 5.23
C SER A 126 8.02 25.14 4.30
N LEU A 127 7.14 25.82 3.56
CA LEU A 127 6.27 25.21 2.57
C LEU A 127 7.07 24.57 1.44
N THR A 128 8.11 25.24 0.95
CA THR A 128 8.95 24.72 -0.14
C THR A 128 9.72 23.49 0.31
N THR A 129 10.36 23.54 1.47
CA THR A 129 11.13 22.41 2.01
C THR A 129 10.21 21.22 2.34
N SER A 130 9.08 21.47 3.00
CA SER A 130 8.06 20.44 3.30
C SER A 130 7.48 19.84 2.01
N THR A 131 7.21 20.66 0.99
CA THR A 131 6.76 20.19 -0.32
C THR A 131 7.77 19.24 -0.91
N LEU A 132 9.05 19.59 -0.93
CA LEU A 132 10.11 18.75 -1.50
C LEU A 132 10.27 17.43 -0.73
N THR A 133 10.22 17.47 0.60
CA THR A 133 10.31 16.28 1.47
C THR A 133 9.16 15.29 1.23
N TRP A 134 7.91 15.77 1.23
CA TRP A 134 6.76 14.90 0.96
C TRP A 134 6.72 14.43 -0.50
N SER A 135 7.05 15.31 -1.45
CA SER A 135 7.11 14.97 -2.88
C SER A 135 8.10 13.86 -3.15
N SER A 136 9.32 13.97 -2.61
CA SER A 136 10.36 12.95 -2.79
C SER A 136 10.01 11.62 -2.14
N THR A 137 9.44 11.64 -0.93
CA THR A 137 8.92 10.45 -0.25
C THR A 137 7.93 9.68 -1.13
N TYR A 138 6.92 10.39 -1.67
CA TYR A 138 5.92 9.75 -2.52
C TYR A 138 6.47 9.36 -3.89
N LEU A 139 7.37 10.17 -4.46
CA LEU A 139 7.97 9.93 -5.77
C LEU A 139 8.79 8.64 -5.80
N ALA A 140 9.55 8.34 -4.74
CA ALA A 140 10.38 7.13 -4.67
C ALA A 140 9.54 5.84 -4.75
N ILE A 141 8.36 5.82 -4.12
CA ILE A 141 7.42 4.70 -4.20
C ILE A 141 6.68 4.74 -5.56
N ALA A 142 6.18 5.91 -5.96
CA ALA A 142 5.38 6.09 -7.15
C ALA A 142 6.13 5.74 -8.45
N VAL A 143 7.41 6.09 -8.56
CA VAL A 143 8.24 5.77 -9.72
C VAL A 143 8.51 4.27 -9.83
N GLY A 144 8.75 3.61 -8.69
CA GLY A 144 8.86 2.15 -8.64
C GLY A 144 7.59 1.46 -9.15
N CYS A 145 6.43 1.84 -8.60
CA CYS A 145 5.13 1.36 -9.07
C CYS A 145 4.88 1.66 -10.55
N THR A 146 5.28 2.85 -11.02
CA THR A 146 5.13 3.28 -12.41
C THR A 146 5.95 2.40 -13.34
N LEU A 147 7.18 2.06 -12.94
CA LEU A 147 8.04 1.17 -13.71
C LEU A 147 7.47 -0.25 -13.77
N THR A 148 7.04 -0.81 -12.63
CA THR A 148 6.40 -2.14 -12.60
C THR A 148 5.13 -2.17 -13.43
N TYR A 149 4.29 -1.13 -13.35
CA TYR A 149 3.06 -1.09 -14.13
C TYR A 149 3.34 -0.97 -15.63
N SER A 150 4.30 -0.13 -16.02
CA SER A 150 4.64 0.07 -17.44
C SER A 150 5.06 -1.23 -18.12
N VAL A 151 5.84 -2.08 -17.44
CA VAL A 151 6.39 -3.31 -18.02
C VAL A 151 5.52 -4.54 -17.74
N GLN A 152 4.92 -4.63 -16.54
CA GLN A 152 4.23 -5.82 -16.05
C GLN A 152 2.69 -5.70 -16.02
N ARG A 153 2.13 -4.49 -16.18
CA ARG A 153 0.68 -4.21 -16.29
C ARG A 153 -0.19 -4.64 -15.09
N TYR A 154 0.31 -4.53 -13.87
CA TYR A 154 -0.49 -4.66 -12.65
C TYR A 154 -0.04 -3.67 -11.56
N GLY A 155 -0.95 -3.34 -10.63
CA GLY A 155 -0.63 -2.54 -9.45
C GLY A 155 0.15 -3.35 -8.41
N ASN A 156 1.40 -2.98 -8.14
CA ASN A 156 2.24 -3.67 -7.16
C ASN A 156 2.10 -3.06 -5.75
N PHE A 157 1.30 -3.69 -4.88
CA PHE A 157 1.16 -3.26 -3.48
C PHE A 157 2.38 -3.57 -2.61
N ALA A 158 3.29 -4.46 -3.04
CA ALA A 158 4.54 -4.71 -2.33
C ALA A 158 5.57 -3.59 -2.49
N GLN A 159 5.31 -2.59 -3.36
CA GLN A 159 6.31 -1.58 -3.67
C GLN A 159 6.78 -0.77 -2.46
N SER A 160 5.86 -0.42 -1.55
CA SER A 160 6.22 0.25 -0.31
C SER A 160 7.06 -0.62 0.61
N GLU A 161 6.96 -1.94 0.52
CA GLU A 161 7.79 -2.81 1.34
C GLU A 161 9.25 -2.82 0.86
N TYR A 162 9.52 -2.55 -0.42
CA TYR A 162 10.90 -2.28 -0.87
C TYR A 162 11.45 -0.98 -0.30
N PHE A 163 10.58 0.03 -0.12
CA PHE A 163 10.93 1.25 0.60
C PHE A 163 11.21 0.98 2.08
N MET A 164 10.39 0.15 2.75
CA MET A 164 10.66 -0.34 4.11
C MET A 164 11.99 -1.09 4.19
N LEU A 165 12.26 -2.03 3.28
CA LEU A 165 13.52 -2.77 3.25
C LEU A 165 14.72 -1.81 3.12
N GLY A 166 14.60 -0.74 2.34
CA GLY A 166 15.61 0.32 2.27
C GLY A 166 15.90 0.98 3.62
N MET A 167 14.85 1.33 4.39
CA MET A 167 14.99 1.88 5.74
C MET A 167 15.77 0.93 6.65
N TYR A 168 15.43 -0.36 6.62
CA TYR A 168 16.03 -1.38 7.50
C TYR A 168 17.40 -1.87 7.02
N VAL A 169 17.73 -1.79 5.73
CA VAL A 169 19.11 -1.94 5.24
C VAL A 169 20.00 -0.85 5.83
N GLY A 170 19.50 0.38 5.93
CA GLY A 170 20.18 1.47 6.62
C GLY A 170 20.51 1.11 8.08
N ILE A 171 19.51 0.66 8.83
CA ILE A 171 19.68 0.24 10.23
C ILE A 171 20.64 -0.95 10.35
N ALA A 172 20.51 -1.94 9.47
CA ALA A 172 21.35 -3.12 9.48
C ALA A 172 22.84 -2.76 9.32
N LEU A 173 23.17 -1.92 8.34
CA LEU A 173 24.55 -1.47 8.11
C LEU A 173 25.07 -0.59 9.25
N MET A 174 24.24 0.32 9.78
CA MET A 174 24.60 1.17 10.92
C MET A 174 24.99 0.37 12.17
N TRP A 175 24.51 -0.87 12.31
CA TRP A 175 24.80 -1.77 13.44
C TRP A 175 25.83 -2.86 13.14
N THR A 176 26.46 -2.84 11.96
CA THR A 176 27.61 -3.72 11.67
C THR A 176 28.81 -3.32 12.49
N ASP A 177 29.65 -4.28 12.90
CA ASP A 177 30.85 -4.00 13.70
C ASP A 177 31.81 -3.07 12.97
N TRP A 178 31.89 -3.20 11.64
CA TRP A 178 32.70 -2.37 10.77
C TRP A 178 32.27 -0.89 10.75
N LEU A 179 30.97 -0.58 10.76
CA LEU A 179 30.47 0.80 10.62
C LEU A 179 29.97 1.41 11.94
N PHE A 180 29.81 0.60 12.99
CA PHE A 180 29.36 1.03 14.31
C PHE A 180 30.22 2.16 14.93
N PRO A 181 31.57 2.20 14.75
CA PRO A 181 32.37 3.31 15.27
C PRO A 181 31.96 4.70 14.79
N LEU A 182 31.39 4.81 13.58
CA LEU A 182 30.94 6.09 13.05
C LEU A 182 29.68 6.59 13.75
N ARG A 183 28.79 5.67 14.14
CA ARG A 183 27.53 6.00 14.81
C ARG A 183 27.74 6.39 16.28
N ASP A 184 28.68 5.73 16.95
CA ASP A 184 28.94 5.93 18.39
C ASP A 184 29.92 7.07 18.68
N ALA A 185 30.53 7.63 17.63
CA ALA A 185 31.39 8.80 17.74
C ALA A 185 30.63 9.98 18.41
N PRO A 186 31.29 10.73 19.30
CA PRO A 186 30.73 11.95 19.86
C PRO A 186 30.60 13.01 18.75
N ALA A 187 29.64 13.92 18.91
CA ALA A 187 29.42 14.99 17.94
C ALA A 187 30.62 15.96 17.92
N ASP A 188 31.15 16.27 16.74
CA ASP A 188 32.36 17.08 16.54
C ASP A 188 32.23 18.17 15.44
N GLU A 189 30.98 18.47 15.06
CA GLU A 189 30.60 19.42 14.01
C GLU A 189 31.14 19.07 12.61
N THR A 190 31.53 17.82 12.36
CA THR A 190 31.85 17.32 11.01
C THR A 190 30.83 16.30 10.55
N LEU A 191 30.60 16.19 9.24
CA LEU A 191 29.74 15.16 8.70
C LEU A 191 30.58 14.02 8.14
N VAL A 192 30.33 12.83 8.66
CA VAL A 192 30.80 11.56 8.07
C VAL A 192 29.83 11.12 6.96
N TRP A 193 30.35 10.91 5.75
CA TRP A 193 29.57 10.52 4.57
C TRP A 193 29.65 9.04 4.23
N SER A 194 30.69 8.33 4.70
CA SER A 194 30.96 6.94 4.34
C SER A 194 29.77 6.03 4.59
N LEU A 195 29.22 6.01 5.81
CA LEU A 195 28.05 5.20 6.14
C LEU A 195 26.84 5.56 5.26
N PHE A 196 26.58 6.86 5.05
CA PHE A 196 25.47 7.30 4.18
C PHE A 196 25.62 6.77 2.75
N LEU A 197 26.81 6.88 2.15
CA LEU A 197 27.08 6.40 0.80
C LEU A 197 26.96 4.87 0.68
N TYR A 198 27.51 4.12 1.64
CA TYR A 198 27.37 2.67 1.68
C TYR A 198 25.91 2.24 1.79
N VAL A 199 25.14 2.93 2.63
CA VAL A 199 23.70 2.68 2.79
C VAL A 199 22.95 2.94 1.49
N LEU A 200 23.24 4.01 0.73
CA LEU A 200 22.60 4.26 -0.57
C LEU A 200 22.85 3.13 -1.57
N ILE A 201 24.11 2.68 -1.68
CA ILE A 201 24.52 1.63 -2.62
C ILE A 201 23.91 0.29 -2.22
N ALA A 202 24.04 -0.08 -0.94
CA ALA A 202 23.50 -1.32 -0.42
C ALA A 202 21.97 -1.35 -0.49
N ALA A 203 21.30 -0.25 -0.17
CA ALA A 203 19.85 -0.16 -0.29
C ALA A 203 19.42 -0.42 -1.74
N PHE A 204 20.05 0.22 -2.73
CA PHE A 204 19.74 -0.03 -4.14
C PHE A 204 19.95 -1.48 -4.56
N ILE A 205 21.09 -2.07 -4.18
CA ILE A 205 21.49 -3.42 -4.60
C ILE A 205 20.63 -4.48 -3.90
N LEU A 206 20.52 -4.41 -2.58
CA LEU A 206 19.84 -5.42 -1.77
C LEU A 206 18.33 -5.41 -1.99
N THR A 207 17.70 -4.24 -2.04
CA THR A 207 16.27 -4.18 -2.37
C THR A 207 16.01 -4.52 -3.83
N GLY A 208 16.93 -4.16 -4.75
CA GLY A 208 16.88 -4.60 -6.14
C GLY A 208 16.91 -6.13 -6.27
N PHE A 209 17.81 -6.81 -5.54
CA PHE A 209 17.86 -8.27 -5.49
C PHE A 209 16.60 -8.87 -4.86
N ALA A 210 16.08 -8.27 -3.78
CA ALA A 210 14.81 -8.69 -3.20
C ALA A 210 13.67 -8.61 -4.24
N GLY A 211 13.65 -7.56 -5.06
CA GLY A 211 12.74 -7.41 -6.19
C GLY A 211 12.86 -8.54 -7.23
N ILE A 212 14.08 -8.93 -7.60
CA ILE A 212 14.31 -10.07 -8.53
C ILE A 212 13.85 -11.39 -7.90
N ILE A 213 14.18 -11.62 -6.63
CA ILE A 213 13.82 -12.85 -5.91
C ILE A 213 12.29 -13.00 -5.89
N ILE A 214 11.57 -11.94 -5.49
CA ILE A 214 10.12 -11.95 -5.46
C ILE A 214 9.52 -12.13 -6.85
N ASP A 215 10.06 -11.45 -7.85
CA ASP A 215 9.62 -11.59 -9.25
C ASP A 215 9.71 -13.05 -9.72
N ARG A 216 10.82 -13.73 -9.41
CA ARG A 216 11.02 -15.13 -9.78
C ARG A 216 10.17 -16.11 -8.97
N LEU A 217 10.10 -15.93 -7.65
CA LEU A 217 9.41 -16.87 -6.76
C LEU A 217 7.90 -16.80 -6.89
N VAL A 218 7.38 -15.60 -7.10
CA VAL A 218 5.94 -15.31 -7.04
C VAL A 218 5.40 -14.96 -8.43
N PHE A 219 5.85 -13.84 -9.00
CA PHE A 219 5.18 -13.24 -10.17
C PHE A 219 5.40 -14.00 -11.48
N LYS A 220 6.57 -14.59 -11.70
CA LYS A 220 6.87 -15.44 -12.87
C LYS A 220 5.82 -16.54 -13.04
N GLY A 221 5.49 -17.26 -11.97
CA GLY A 221 4.49 -18.33 -12.01
C GLY A 221 3.08 -17.85 -12.39
N PHE A 222 2.70 -16.62 -12.02
CA PHE A 222 1.43 -16.03 -12.43
C PHE A 222 1.42 -15.60 -13.90
N ARG A 223 2.54 -15.05 -14.38
CA ARG A 223 2.72 -14.66 -15.78
C ARG A 223 2.70 -15.85 -16.73
N ASP A 224 3.39 -16.93 -16.37
CA ASP A 224 3.45 -18.17 -17.17
C ASP A 224 2.04 -18.78 -17.36
N ARG A 225 1.15 -18.56 -16.39
CA ARG A 225 -0.25 -19.02 -16.44
C ARG A 225 -1.21 -18.03 -17.09
N LYS A 226 -0.73 -16.89 -17.60
CA LYS A 226 -1.53 -15.79 -18.12
C LYS A 226 -2.64 -15.36 -17.15
N SER A 227 -2.30 -15.28 -15.86
CA SER A 227 -3.24 -14.84 -14.82
C SER A 227 -3.67 -13.39 -15.05
N SER A 228 -4.89 -13.03 -14.65
CA SER A 228 -5.35 -11.64 -14.76
C SER A 228 -4.52 -10.69 -13.89
N SER A 229 -4.45 -9.41 -14.29
CA SER A 229 -3.77 -8.36 -13.53
C SER A 229 -4.30 -8.25 -12.10
N ASP A 230 -5.60 -8.46 -11.91
CA ASP A 230 -6.26 -8.48 -10.60
C ASP A 230 -5.65 -9.53 -9.65
N ILE A 231 -5.39 -10.76 -10.13
CA ILE A 231 -4.79 -11.83 -9.33
C ILE A 231 -3.35 -11.47 -8.96
N MET A 232 -2.59 -10.92 -9.91
CA MET A 232 -1.22 -10.48 -9.65
C MET A 232 -1.15 -9.36 -8.61
N MET A 233 -2.11 -8.43 -8.68
CA MET A 233 -2.25 -7.35 -7.72
C MET A 233 -2.55 -7.89 -6.31
N ILE A 234 -3.43 -8.88 -6.15
CA ILE A 234 -3.68 -9.48 -4.84
C ILE A 234 -2.49 -10.34 -4.36
N ALA A 235 -1.78 -11.03 -5.28
CA ALA A 235 -0.56 -11.74 -4.92
C ALA A 235 0.51 -10.78 -4.37
N SER A 236 0.64 -9.58 -4.95
CA SER A 236 1.56 -8.54 -4.46
C SER A 236 1.25 -8.09 -3.03
N LEU A 237 -0.03 -8.11 -2.65
CA LEU A 237 -0.42 -7.82 -1.28
C LEU A 237 0.02 -8.92 -0.29
N GLY A 238 -0.11 -10.19 -0.69
CA GLY A 238 0.41 -11.31 0.09
C GLY A 238 1.93 -11.22 0.26
N VAL A 239 2.65 -10.87 -0.80
CA VAL A 239 4.10 -10.57 -0.73
C VAL A 239 4.39 -9.44 0.25
N ALA A 240 3.60 -8.37 0.22
CA ALA A 240 3.78 -7.24 1.11
C ALA A 240 3.69 -7.65 2.59
N MET A 241 2.71 -8.50 2.93
CA MET A 241 2.57 -9.05 4.28
C MET A 241 3.77 -9.91 4.69
N VAL A 242 4.27 -10.76 3.78
CA VAL A 242 5.46 -11.59 4.06
C VAL A 242 6.68 -10.71 4.34
N LEU A 243 6.96 -9.74 3.46
CA LEU A 243 8.10 -8.84 3.63
C LEU A 243 8.02 -8.06 4.95
N ARG A 244 6.86 -7.49 5.26
CA ARG A 244 6.66 -6.75 6.49
C ARG A 244 6.81 -7.63 7.72
N ALA A 245 6.25 -8.84 7.69
CA ALA A 245 6.36 -9.79 8.78
C ALA A 245 7.82 -10.23 9.01
N LEU A 246 8.59 -10.46 7.96
CA LEU A 246 10.03 -10.78 8.08
C LEU A 246 10.81 -9.65 8.75
N VAL A 247 10.54 -8.39 8.38
CA VAL A 247 11.17 -7.23 9.03
C VAL A 247 10.72 -7.09 10.49
N TYR A 248 9.43 -7.30 10.79
CA TYR A 248 8.93 -7.31 12.17
C TYR A 248 9.56 -8.40 13.03
N LEU A 249 9.72 -9.61 12.48
CA LEU A 249 10.38 -10.72 13.17
C LEU A 249 11.84 -10.38 13.45
N ARG A 250 12.56 -9.82 12.47
CA ARG A 250 13.98 -9.48 12.65
C ARG A 250 14.19 -8.26 13.54
N PHE A 251 13.46 -7.17 13.37
CA PHE A 251 13.74 -5.85 13.98
C PHE A 251 12.73 -5.40 15.05
N SER A 252 11.72 -6.21 15.36
CA SER A 252 10.62 -5.88 16.29
C SER A 252 9.74 -4.71 15.81
N SER A 253 8.73 -4.34 16.60
CA SER A 253 7.87 -3.17 16.35
C SER A 253 8.47 -1.84 16.77
N ASN A 254 9.65 -1.86 17.40
CA ASN A 254 10.26 -0.66 17.95
C ASN A 254 10.58 0.32 16.83
N SER A 255 10.26 1.59 17.07
CA SER A 255 10.60 2.66 16.14
C SER A 255 12.11 2.88 16.14
N LYS A 256 12.71 2.95 14.96
CA LYS A 256 14.14 3.16 14.75
C LYS A 256 14.35 4.39 13.85
N ARG A 257 15.56 4.92 13.83
CA ARG A 257 15.98 6.00 12.94
C ARG A 257 17.42 5.72 12.50
N LEU A 258 17.70 5.97 11.22
CA LEU A 258 19.05 5.90 10.69
C LEU A 258 19.81 7.15 11.13
N VAL A 259 20.99 6.94 11.73
CA VAL A 259 21.89 8.00 12.17
C VAL A 259 23.27 7.63 11.63
N PRO A 260 23.70 8.18 10.48
CA PRO A 260 25.00 7.88 9.91
C PRO A 260 26.14 8.25 10.86
N ASP A 261 25.95 9.37 11.54
CA ASP A 261 26.83 9.92 12.56
C ASP A 261 26.01 10.93 13.38
N ARG A 262 26.41 11.19 14.62
CA ARG A 262 25.63 11.98 15.59
C ARG A 262 25.43 13.42 15.11
N ASP A 263 26.38 13.98 14.38
CA ASP A 263 26.32 15.33 13.80
C ASP A 263 25.20 15.50 12.77
N TRP A 264 24.77 14.44 12.11
CA TRP A 264 23.60 14.50 11.20
C TRP A 264 22.29 14.86 11.93
N MET A 265 22.27 14.68 13.24
CA MET A 265 21.12 14.95 14.10
C MET A 265 21.26 16.25 14.88
N ASP A 266 22.38 16.95 14.73
CA ASP A 266 22.63 18.20 15.43
C ASP A 266 21.79 19.35 14.83
N SER A 267 21.31 20.24 15.69
CA SER A 267 20.45 21.37 15.30
C SER A 267 21.21 22.47 14.55
N ASP A 268 22.54 22.50 14.68
CA ASP A 268 23.40 23.50 14.04
C ASP A 268 23.76 23.13 12.60
N GLN A 269 23.60 21.86 12.21
CA GLN A 269 23.81 21.36 10.85
C GLN A 269 22.59 21.60 9.95
N ARG A 270 22.42 22.85 9.51
CA ARG A 270 21.24 23.33 8.77
C ARG A 270 21.56 24.37 7.70
N TRP A 271 20.74 24.42 6.66
CA TRP A 271 20.71 25.54 5.72
C TRP A 271 19.75 26.62 6.21
N GLU A 272 20.22 27.86 6.22
CA GLU A 272 19.41 29.04 6.49
C GLU A 272 18.85 29.58 5.17
N ILE A 273 17.55 29.38 4.95
CA ILE A 273 16.86 29.78 3.73
C ILE A 273 16.07 31.07 4.00
N PRO A 274 16.37 32.18 3.30
CA PRO A 274 15.58 33.40 3.39
C PRO A 274 14.12 33.11 3.03
N THR A 275 13.20 33.53 3.90
CA THR A 275 11.77 33.28 3.72
C THR A 275 10.93 34.55 3.83
N ILE A 276 9.74 34.48 3.26
CA ILE A 276 8.66 35.43 3.45
C ILE A 276 7.54 34.65 4.13
N THR A 277 7.19 35.08 5.34
CA THR A 277 6.05 34.56 6.08
C THR A 277 4.86 35.46 5.81
N THR A 278 3.76 34.84 5.39
CA THR A 278 2.49 35.52 5.10
C THR A 278 1.47 35.09 6.13
N ARG A 279 0.87 36.05 6.83
CA ARG A 279 -0.14 35.78 7.85
C ARG A 279 -1.51 36.22 7.33
N PHE A 280 -2.45 35.27 7.34
CA PHE A 280 -3.84 35.48 6.98
C PHE A 280 -4.69 35.45 8.25
N ASP A 281 -5.37 36.56 8.54
CA ASP A 281 -6.41 36.61 9.55
C ASP A 281 -7.74 36.24 8.87
N LEU A 282 -8.22 35.02 9.11
CA LEU A 282 -9.53 34.58 8.63
C LEU A 282 -10.59 34.92 9.68
N GLY A 283 -11.80 35.30 9.25
CA GLY A 283 -12.89 35.75 10.13
C GLY A 283 -13.00 37.28 10.31
N ILE A 284 -11.93 38.03 10.02
CA ILE A 284 -11.93 39.50 9.97
C ILE A 284 -11.37 39.95 8.63
N SER A 285 -11.87 41.06 8.08
CA SER A 285 -11.39 41.64 6.82
C SER A 285 -10.08 42.45 7.00
N ASN A 286 -9.04 41.82 7.55
CA ASN A 286 -7.70 42.41 7.60
C ASN A 286 -6.88 42.04 6.35
N TRP A 287 -6.02 42.97 5.92
CA TRP A 287 -5.05 42.67 4.87
C TRP A 287 -3.95 41.75 5.42
N PRO A 288 -3.45 40.78 4.63
CA PRO A 288 -2.40 39.88 5.07
C PRO A 288 -1.12 40.64 5.40
N THR A 289 -0.44 40.22 6.47
CA THR A 289 0.85 40.80 6.87
C THR A 289 2.01 39.96 6.31
N PHE A 290 3.09 40.64 5.92
CA PHE A 290 4.28 40.03 5.35
C PHE A 290 5.47 40.30 6.27
N GLU A 291 6.12 39.23 6.74
CA GLU A 291 7.33 39.32 7.57
C GLU A 291 8.48 38.56 6.89
N TYR A 292 9.63 39.24 6.76
CA TYR A 292 10.86 38.63 6.28
C TYR A 292 11.54 37.88 7.41
N GLY A 293 11.97 36.65 7.15
CA GLY A 293 12.62 35.81 8.14
C GLY A 293 13.58 34.81 7.52
N VAL A 294 14.05 33.88 8.35
CA VAL A 294 14.92 32.78 7.94
C VAL A 294 14.29 31.47 8.37
N THR A 295 14.26 30.50 7.47
CA THR A 295 13.83 29.12 7.77
C THR A 295 15.02 28.20 7.84
N ASN A 296 15.05 27.40 8.88
CA ASN A 296 16.09 26.42 9.11
C ASN A 296 15.71 25.11 8.42
N TYR A 297 16.55 24.65 7.50
CA TYR A 297 16.38 23.36 6.86
C TYR A 297 17.53 22.42 7.21
N ALA A 298 17.26 21.53 8.15
CA ALA A 298 18.24 20.56 8.64
C ALA A 298 18.75 19.64 7.51
N TYR A 299 20.05 19.34 7.54
CA TYR A 299 20.70 18.55 6.49
C TYR A 299 20.07 17.17 6.31
N ASN A 300 19.76 16.47 7.39
CA ASN A 300 19.10 15.16 7.37
C ASN A 300 17.80 15.14 6.54
N ASN A 301 16.99 16.20 6.61
CA ASN A 301 15.76 16.35 5.83
C ASN A 301 16.06 16.77 4.39
N ALA A 302 17.08 17.60 4.19
CA ALA A 302 17.45 18.14 2.89
C ALA A 302 17.97 17.11 1.88
N PHE A 303 18.68 16.08 2.34
CA PHE A 303 19.24 15.06 1.47
C PHE A 303 18.20 14.15 0.82
N LEU A 304 17.03 13.98 1.44
CA LEU A 304 15.94 13.16 0.89
C LEU A 304 15.50 13.61 -0.51
N PRO A 305 15.03 14.87 -0.72
CA PRO A 305 14.66 15.32 -2.05
C PRO A 305 15.83 15.33 -3.03
N ILE A 306 17.04 15.71 -2.59
CA ILE A 306 18.21 15.77 -3.47
C ILE A 306 18.50 14.38 -4.06
N VAL A 307 18.60 13.35 -3.22
CA VAL A 307 18.93 11.99 -3.67
C VAL A 307 17.80 11.41 -4.51
N VAL A 308 16.53 11.56 -4.10
CA VAL A 308 15.41 10.95 -4.82
C VAL A 308 15.20 11.60 -6.19
N PHE A 309 15.15 12.94 -6.29
CA PHE A 309 14.98 13.60 -7.59
C PHE A 309 16.15 13.30 -8.52
N SER A 310 17.38 13.27 -8.00
CA SER A 310 18.56 12.90 -8.80
C SER A 310 18.46 11.46 -9.32
N THR A 311 18.06 10.52 -8.47
CA THR A 311 17.88 9.09 -8.84
C THR A 311 16.78 8.92 -9.89
N VAL A 312 15.67 9.65 -9.76
CA VAL A 312 14.55 9.59 -10.72
C VAL A 312 14.92 10.24 -12.05
N ILE A 313 15.68 11.34 -12.04
CA ILE A 313 16.23 11.95 -13.25
C ILE A 313 17.18 10.96 -13.96
N LEU A 314 18.04 10.29 -13.20
CA LEU A 314 18.92 9.25 -13.74
C LEU A 314 18.13 8.09 -14.34
N LEU A 315 17.07 7.62 -13.68
CA LEU A 315 16.16 6.62 -14.23
C LEU A 315 15.51 7.12 -15.53
N PHE A 316 15.01 8.36 -15.55
CA PHE A 316 14.40 8.94 -16.73
C PHE A 316 15.37 8.97 -17.91
N LEU A 317 16.63 9.35 -17.68
CA LEU A 317 17.68 9.28 -18.69
C LEU A 317 17.93 7.84 -19.14
N LEU A 318 18.00 6.89 -18.20
CA LEU A 318 18.16 5.47 -18.50
C LEU A 318 17.03 4.95 -19.40
N LEU A 319 15.77 5.23 -19.07
CA LEU A 319 14.61 4.76 -19.83
C LEU A 319 14.48 5.39 -21.21
N THR A 320 14.88 6.66 -21.35
CA THR A 320 14.72 7.40 -22.62
C THR A 320 15.92 7.28 -23.55
N ARG A 321 17.14 7.18 -23.03
CA ARG A 321 18.37 7.26 -23.82
C ARG A 321 19.07 5.91 -24.05
N THR A 322 18.88 4.91 -23.20
CA THR A 322 19.64 3.65 -23.28
C THR A 322 18.95 2.55 -24.10
N ARG A 323 19.72 1.54 -24.54
CA ARG A 323 19.21 0.30 -25.14
C ARG A 323 18.25 -0.45 -24.22
N LEU A 324 18.54 -0.48 -22.92
CA LEU A 324 17.69 -1.12 -21.91
C LEU A 324 16.31 -0.47 -21.89
N GLY A 325 16.25 0.86 -21.87
CA GLY A 325 15.00 1.61 -21.91
C GLY A 325 14.19 1.41 -23.19
N ARG A 326 14.85 1.23 -24.35
CA ARG A 326 14.18 0.86 -25.61
C ARG A 326 13.56 -0.54 -25.54
N ARG A 327 14.28 -1.53 -24.97
CA ARG A 327 13.76 -2.90 -24.77
C ARG A 327 12.59 -2.92 -23.79
N MET A 328 12.66 -2.17 -22.69
CA MET A 328 11.57 -2.05 -21.72
C MET A 328 10.29 -1.50 -22.36
N ARG A 329 10.39 -0.45 -23.18
CA ARG A 329 9.23 0.09 -23.90
C ARG A 329 8.66 -0.90 -24.93
N ALA A 330 9.51 -1.60 -25.67
CA ALA A 330 9.04 -2.64 -26.60
C ALA A 330 8.27 -3.77 -25.88
N VAL A 331 8.77 -4.21 -24.72
CA VAL A 331 8.09 -5.22 -23.89
C VAL A 331 6.81 -4.66 -23.27
N ALA A 332 6.82 -3.40 -22.82
CA ALA A 332 5.64 -2.72 -22.30
C ALA A 332 4.51 -2.63 -23.33
N ASP A 333 4.84 -2.35 -24.59
CA ASP A 333 3.88 -2.21 -25.70
C ASP A 333 3.29 -3.59 -26.10
N ASN A 334 4.15 -4.55 -26.42
CA ASN A 334 3.74 -5.91 -26.75
C ASN A 334 4.86 -6.93 -26.42
N PRO A 335 4.72 -7.68 -25.30
CA PRO A 335 5.71 -8.68 -24.90
C PRO A 335 5.93 -9.78 -25.94
N GLU A 336 4.86 -10.25 -26.61
CA GLU A 336 4.94 -11.34 -27.59
C GLU A 336 5.68 -10.89 -28.86
N LEU A 337 5.41 -9.68 -29.34
CA LEU A 337 6.13 -9.09 -30.48
C LEU A 337 7.60 -8.82 -30.14
N ALA A 338 7.87 -8.32 -28.94
CA ALA A 338 9.24 -8.10 -28.46
C ALA A 338 10.03 -9.43 -28.40
N ALA A 339 9.40 -10.50 -27.92
CA ALA A 339 10.00 -11.84 -27.90
C ALA A 339 10.35 -12.34 -29.30
N SER A 340 9.44 -12.17 -30.28
CA SER A 340 9.70 -12.54 -31.68
C SER A 340 10.86 -11.75 -32.32
N SER A 341 11.13 -10.55 -31.83
CA SER A 341 12.26 -9.70 -32.24
C SER A 341 13.59 -10.04 -31.53
N GLY A 342 13.65 -11.16 -30.80
CA GLY A 342 14.85 -11.61 -30.08
C GLY A 342 15.09 -10.92 -28.73
N ILE A 343 14.13 -10.16 -28.20
CA ILE A 343 14.22 -9.54 -26.87
C ILE A 343 13.79 -10.56 -25.82
N ASN A 344 14.68 -10.89 -24.87
CA ASN A 344 14.33 -11.75 -23.74
C ASN A 344 13.43 -10.99 -22.74
N VAL A 345 12.12 -11.24 -22.83
CA VAL A 345 11.07 -10.58 -22.03
C VAL A 345 11.30 -10.79 -20.53
N GLU A 346 11.59 -12.02 -20.11
CA GLU A 346 11.79 -12.36 -18.69
C GLU A 346 12.98 -11.61 -18.09
N ARG A 347 14.08 -11.48 -18.85
CA ARG A 347 15.23 -10.67 -18.41
C ARG A 347 14.83 -9.19 -18.27
N VAL A 348 14.08 -8.64 -19.22
CA VAL A 348 13.62 -7.24 -19.16
C VAL A 348 12.68 -7.01 -17.96
N GLN A 349 11.77 -7.95 -17.68
CA GLN A 349 10.87 -7.90 -16.53
C GLN A 349 11.63 -7.99 -15.20
N SER A 350 12.60 -8.91 -15.07
CA SER A 350 13.43 -9.00 -13.87
C SER A 350 14.32 -7.77 -13.66
N THR A 351 14.86 -7.17 -14.73
CA THR A 351 15.62 -5.91 -14.63
C THR A 351 14.70 -4.74 -14.24
N SER A 352 13.46 -4.73 -14.73
CA SER A 352 12.45 -3.76 -14.30
C SER A 352 12.12 -3.90 -12.81
N ALA A 353 11.97 -5.13 -12.31
CA ALA A 353 11.77 -5.42 -10.89
C ALA A 353 12.96 -4.94 -10.04
N PHE A 354 14.20 -5.19 -10.50
CA PHE A 354 15.41 -4.73 -9.84
C PHE A 354 15.48 -3.20 -9.73
N LEU A 355 15.33 -2.48 -10.86
CA LEU A 355 15.38 -1.01 -10.86
C LEU A 355 14.25 -0.40 -10.04
N SER A 356 13.06 -0.97 -10.11
CA SER A 356 11.91 -0.50 -9.34
C SER A 356 12.14 -0.62 -7.84
N ALA A 357 12.47 -1.83 -7.36
CA ALA A 357 12.71 -2.09 -5.96
C ALA A 357 13.95 -1.33 -5.43
N GLY A 358 15.00 -1.22 -6.25
CA GLY A 358 16.22 -0.47 -5.93
C GLY A 358 15.96 1.01 -5.67
N ILE A 359 15.18 1.68 -6.53
CA ILE A 359 14.89 3.12 -6.38
C ILE A 359 14.00 3.37 -5.16
N SER A 360 13.01 2.52 -4.93
CA SER A 360 12.22 2.61 -3.70
C SER A 360 13.07 2.34 -2.45
N GLY A 361 14.03 1.41 -2.53
CA GLY A 361 15.00 1.14 -1.46
C GLY A 361 15.88 2.34 -1.14
N ILE A 362 16.45 3.00 -2.15
CA ILE A 362 17.21 4.26 -1.98
C ILE A 362 16.34 5.30 -1.25
N GLY A 363 15.11 5.51 -1.72
CA GLY A 363 14.20 6.48 -1.10
C GLY A 363 13.91 6.16 0.37
N GLY A 364 13.72 4.87 0.69
CA GLY A 364 13.50 4.41 2.06
C GLY A 364 14.71 4.58 2.97
N ALA A 365 15.90 4.27 2.47
CA ALA A 365 17.14 4.43 3.21
C ALA A 365 17.38 5.89 3.63
N VAL A 366 17.19 6.84 2.71
CA VAL A 366 17.33 8.27 3.02
C VAL A 366 16.17 8.78 3.86
N PHE A 367 14.94 8.30 3.63
CA PHE A 367 13.80 8.66 4.48
C PHE A 367 14.03 8.21 5.92
N GLY A 368 14.78 7.13 6.16
CA GLY A 368 15.17 6.69 7.49
C GLY A 368 15.93 7.72 8.32
N LEU A 369 16.50 8.76 7.71
CA LEU A 369 17.16 9.88 8.39
C LEU A 369 16.18 10.90 8.99
N THR A 370 15.00 11.06 8.38
CA THR A 370 14.13 12.22 8.65
C THR A 370 13.25 11.99 9.87
N LEU A 371 12.68 10.80 10.01
CA LEU A 371 11.67 10.48 11.02
C LEU A 371 11.93 9.12 11.66
N LEU A 372 11.39 8.94 12.88
CA LEU A 372 11.36 7.60 13.47
C LEU A 372 10.37 6.74 12.67
N PHE A 373 10.78 5.53 12.32
CA PHE A 373 9.98 4.62 11.53
C PHE A 373 9.88 3.25 12.17
N ASN A 374 8.79 2.55 11.86
CA ASN A 374 8.57 1.15 12.19
C ASN A 374 8.21 0.40 10.89
N PRO A 375 8.06 -0.94 10.92
CA PRO A 375 7.81 -1.70 9.69
C PRO A 375 6.46 -1.36 9.02
N GLN A 376 5.53 -0.71 9.73
CA GLN A 376 4.24 -0.28 9.17
C GLN A 376 4.33 1.09 8.47
N THR A 377 5.36 1.90 8.75
CA THR A 377 5.50 3.27 8.22
C THR A 377 5.48 3.31 6.69
N ALA A 378 6.12 2.38 6.00
CA ALA A 378 6.15 2.45 4.53
C ALA A 378 4.78 2.16 3.90
N PHE A 379 3.97 1.26 4.50
CA PHE A 379 2.64 0.96 4.00
C PHE A 379 1.68 2.16 4.09
N THR A 380 1.82 3.02 5.11
CA THR A 380 1.01 4.24 5.20
C THR A 380 1.41 5.28 4.15
N LEU A 381 2.64 5.22 3.62
CA LEU A 381 3.13 6.05 2.52
C LEU A 381 2.74 5.50 1.14
N LEU A 382 2.31 4.24 1.04
CA LEU A 382 1.89 3.61 -0.21
C LEU A 382 0.64 4.30 -0.79
N LEU A 383 -0.35 4.59 0.06
CA LEU A 383 -1.64 5.12 -0.42
C LEU A 383 -1.50 6.52 -1.01
N PRO A 384 -0.78 7.49 -0.38
CA PRO A 384 -0.49 8.77 -1.02
C PRO A 384 0.40 8.63 -2.26
N ALA A 385 1.28 7.62 -2.34
CA ALA A 385 2.04 7.34 -3.56
C ALA A 385 1.13 6.88 -4.72
N PHE A 386 0.04 6.15 -4.45
CA PHE A 386 -0.97 5.87 -5.47
C PHE A 386 -1.67 7.13 -5.98
N ALA A 387 -1.80 8.17 -5.15
CA ALA A 387 -2.26 9.47 -5.59
C ALA A 387 -1.41 10.03 -6.74
N VAL A 388 -0.09 9.95 -6.53
CA VAL A 388 0.91 10.41 -7.48
C VAL A 388 0.84 9.60 -8.78
N ILE A 389 0.70 8.28 -8.68
CA ILE A 389 0.63 7.39 -9.86
C ILE A 389 -0.62 7.66 -10.69
N ILE A 390 -1.77 7.82 -10.03
CA ILE A 390 -3.05 8.10 -10.70
C ILE A 390 -3.00 9.48 -11.36
N LEU A 391 -2.61 10.51 -10.61
CA LEU A 391 -2.51 11.88 -11.11
C LEU A 391 -1.49 12.01 -12.23
N GLY A 392 -0.35 11.32 -12.09
CA GLY A 392 0.75 11.31 -13.06
C GLY A 392 0.46 10.49 -14.32
N THR A 393 -0.70 9.83 -14.39
CA THR A 393 -1.03 8.79 -15.37
C THR A 393 -0.15 7.56 -15.19
N ILE A 394 -0.79 6.40 -15.08
CA ILE A 394 -0.08 5.15 -14.81
C ILE A 394 0.90 4.84 -15.95
N GLY A 395 2.16 4.54 -15.59
CA GLY A 395 3.22 4.21 -16.55
C GLY A 395 4.05 5.41 -17.04
N SER A 396 3.71 6.64 -16.64
CA SER A 396 4.46 7.85 -17.02
C SER A 396 5.37 8.38 -15.91
N VAL A 397 6.69 8.15 -16.04
CA VAL A 397 7.68 8.70 -15.09
C VAL A 397 7.66 10.24 -15.03
N PRO A 398 7.62 10.99 -16.15
CA PRO A 398 7.51 12.46 -16.09
C PRO A 398 6.23 12.93 -15.42
N GLY A 399 5.12 12.23 -15.67
CA GLY A 399 3.85 12.52 -15.03
C GLY A 399 3.91 12.30 -13.53
N ALA A 400 4.58 11.22 -13.07
CA ALA A 400 4.80 10.96 -11.64
C ALA A 400 5.62 12.08 -10.96
N ILE A 401 6.64 12.65 -11.62
CA ILE A 401 7.42 13.79 -11.09
C ILE A 401 6.54 15.02 -10.89
N GLY A 402 5.72 15.37 -11.88
CA GLY A 402 4.81 16.51 -11.78
C GLY A 402 3.73 16.28 -10.71
N ALA A 403 3.16 15.07 -10.69
CA ALA A 403 2.13 14.69 -9.73
C ALA A 403 2.66 14.64 -8.29
N SER A 404 3.89 14.18 -8.05
CA SER A 404 4.46 14.15 -6.71
C SER A 404 4.63 15.55 -6.13
N LEU A 405 5.06 16.51 -6.96
CA LEU A 405 5.19 17.91 -6.56
C LEU A 405 3.83 18.51 -6.20
N ILE A 406 2.78 18.23 -6.98
CA ILE A 406 1.42 18.69 -6.69
C ILE A 406 0.90 18.08 -5.38
N ILE A 407 1.01 16.76 -5.21
CA ILE A 407 0.52 16.07 -4.01
C ILE A 407 1.33 16.46 -2.76
N GLY A 408 2.64 16.61 -2.90
CA GLY A 408 3.51 17.10 -1.81
C GLY A 408 3.18 18.53 -1.41
N PHE A 409 2.93 19.41 -2.38
CA PHE A 409 2.53 20.80 -2.12
C PHE A 409 1.18 20.87 -1.42
N VAL A 410 0.19 20.11 -1.89
CA VAL A 410 -1.12 19.99 -1.26
C VAL A 410 -0.96 19.60 0.21
N ARG A 411 -0.18 18.56 0.50
CA ARG A 411 0.05 18.12 1.87
C ARG A 411 0.73 19.19 2.71
N ALA A 412 1.77 19.84 2.18
CA ALA A 412 2.52 20.88 2.86
C ALA A 412 1.68 22.12 3.19
N VAL A 413 0.78 22.55 2.30
CA VAL A 413 -0.13 23.68 2.53
C VAL A 413 -1.26 23.32 3.49
N SER A 414 -1.71 22.06 3.47
CA SER A 414 -2.84 21.62 4.28
C SER A 414 -2.55 21.67 5.78
N GLU A 415 -1.34 21.37 6.20
CA GLU A 415 -0.95 21.34 7.62
C GLU A 415 -1.08 22.70 8.33
N PRO A 416 -0.47 23.81 7.86
CA PRO A 416 -0.63 25.12 8.49
C PRO A 416 -2.06 25.66 8.37
N VAL A 417 -2.77 25.39 7.27
CA VAL A 417 -4.18 25.80 7.11
C VAL A 417 -5.07 25.09 8.13
N LEU A 418 -4.96 23.76 8.23
CA LEU A 418 -5.76 22.95 9.17
C LEU A 418 -5.40 23.23 10.63
N SER A 419 -4.12 23.47 10.93
CA SER A 419 -3.68 23.87 12.27
C SER A 419 -4.20 25.26 12.65
N GLY A 420 -4.18 26.22 11.73
CA GLY A 420 -4.65 27.59 11.97
C GLY A 420 -6.15 27.65 12.25
N ILE A 421 -6.97 26.92 11.47
CA ILE A 421 -8.44 26.89 11.67
C ILE A 421 -8.87 25.96 12.82
N GLY A 422 -8.06 24.95 13.16
CA GLY A 422 -8.42 23.96 14.15
C GLY A 422 -8.56 24.54 15.55
N ASN A 423 -7.64 25.42 15.97
CA ASN A 423 -7.66 25.98 17.33
C ASN A 423 -8.90 26.83 17.63
N PRO A 424 -9.34 27.77 16.76
CA PRO A 424 -10.55 28.55 16.98
C PRO A 424 -11.83 27.72 17.01
N LEU A 425 -11.89 26.62 16.25
CA LEU A 425 -13.05 25.73 16.20
C LEU A 425 -13.04 24.66 17.31
N GLU A 426 -12.22 24.83 18.35
CA GLU A 426 -12.00 23.87 19.45
C GLU A 426 -11.56 22.47 18.98
N ARG A 427 -10.89 22.42 17.82
CA ARG A 427 -10.50 21.23 17.07
C ARG A 427 -8.99 21.16 16.88
N THR A 428 -8.28 21.06 17.99
CA THR A 428 -6.80 21.06 18.02
C THR A 428 -6.15 19.91 17.22
N ASN A 429 -6.89 18.83 16.92
CA ASN A 429 -6.39 17.68 16.16
C ASN A 429 -6.58 17.78 14.64
N TYR A 430 -7.10 18.89 14.11
CA TYR A 430 -7.33 19.05 12.66
C TYR A 430 -6.06 18.93 11.81
N PHE A 431 -4.88 19.25 12.35
CA PHE A 431 -3.61 19.05 11.63
C PHE A 431 -3.41 17.59 11.20
N ALA A 432 -3.97 16.61 11.91
CA ALA A 432 -3.91 15.19 11.55
C ALA A 432 -4.66 14.88 10.24
N LEU A 433 -5.63 15.72 9.85
CA LEU A 433 -6.35 15.62 8.58
C LEU A 433 -5.50 16.04 7.37
N SER A 434 -4.30 16.60 7.57
CA SER A 434 -3.35 16.85 6.46
C SER A 434 -3.02 15.58 5.68
N GLY A 435 -3.07 14.41 6.35
CA GLY A 435 -2.93 13.10 5.72
C GLY A 435 -4.10 12.70 4.81
N VAL A 436 -5.28 13.31 4.97
CA VAL A 436 -6.50 13.05 4.18
C VAL A 436 -6.43 13.75 2.81
N MET A 437 -5.75 14.89 2.75
CA MET A 437 -5.80 15.80 1.61
C MET A 437 -5.28 15.21 0.30
N PRO A 438 -4.19 14.41 0.27
CA PRO A 438 -3.83 13.66 -0.92
C PRO A 438 -4.99 12.83 -1.48
N TYR A 439 -5.74 12.11 -0.64
CA TYR A 439 -6.84 11.25 -1.07
C TYR A 439 -8.06 12.03 -1.57
N ALA A 440 -8.43 13.08 -0.85
CA ALA A 440 -9.53 13.95 -1.26
C ALA A 440 -9.27 14.55 -2.65
N ILE A 441 -8.03 14.98 -2.89
CA ILE A 441 -7.62 15.52 -4.18
C ILE A 441 -7.57 14.45 -5.28
N ILE A 442 -7.17 13.20 -5.00
CA ILE A 442 -7.28 12.13 -5.99
C ILE A 442 -8.73 11.98 -6.45
N ILE A 443 -9.67 11.91 -5.50
CA ILE A 443 -11.08 11.70 -5.81
C ILE A 443 -11.60 12.89 -6.63
N ALA A 444 -11.29 14.12 -6.21
CA ALA A 444 -11.65 15.33 -6.92
C ALA A 444 -11.05 15.37 -8.33
N ILE A 445 -9.78 14.98 -8.50
CA ILE A 445 -9.12 14.99 -9.81
C ILE A 445 -9.64 13.87 -10.69
N LEU A 446 -9.84 12.65 -10.20
CA LEU A 446 -10.42 11.56 -10.99
C LEU A 446 -11.83 11.90 -11.50
N LEU A 447 -12.59 12.67 -10.71
CA LEU A 447 -13.89 13.21 -11.11
C LEU A 447 -13.80 14.26 -12.23
N ILE A 448 -12.68 14.97 -12.35
CA ILE A 448 -12.48 16.08 -13.31
C ILE A 448 -11.67 15.62 -14.53
N MET A 449 -10.56 14.91 -14.31
CA MET A 449 -9.59 14.40 -15.28
C MET A 449 -9.21 12.94 -14.95
N PRO A 450 -10.03 11.95 -15.35
CA PRO A 450 -9.83 10.53 -15.00
C PRO A 450 -8.56 9.91 -15.61
N GLU A 451 -8.05 10.46 -16.71
CA GLU A 451 -6.84 9.97 -17.40
C GLU A 451 -5.52 10.52 -16.80
N GLY A 452 -5.61 11.47 -15.86
CA GLY A 452 -4.46 12.13 -15.24
C GLY A 452 -3.76 13.17 -16.14
N ILE A 453 -2.76 13.85 -15.56
CA ILE A 453 -2.01 14.94 -16.20
C ILE A 453 -1.03 14.40 -17.26
N GLY A 454 -0.49 13.20 -17.07
CA GLY A 454 0.46 12.60 -18.01
C GLY A 454 -0.15 12.39 -19.39
N HIS A 455 -1.39 11.91 -19.48
CA HIS A 455 -2.10 11.75 -20.74
C HIS A 455 -2.33 13.09 -21.45
N ALA A 456 -2.69 14.14 -20.71
CA ALA A 456 -2.84 15.49 -21.26
C ALA A 456 -1.52 16.02 -21.84
N TYR A 457 -0.40 15.78 -21.15
CA TYR A 457 0.93 16.13 -21.65
C TYR A 457 1.28 15.40 -22.95
N ASP A 458 1.00 14.10 -23.05
CA ASP A 458 1.27 13.31 -24.25
C ASP A 458 0.41 13.75 -25.43
N LYS A 459 -0.89 13.98 -25.20
CA LYS A 459 -1.80 14.51 -26.23
C LYS A 459 -1.33 15.86 -26.76
N TRP A 460 -0.96 16.77 -25.85
CA TRP A 460 -0.41 18.08 -26.23
C TRP A 460 0.91 17.96 -26.96
N LYS A 461 1.80 17.06 -26.54
CA LYS A 461 3.08 16.80 -27.21
C LYS A 461 2.86 16.30 -28.63
N ILE A 462 1.96 15.34 -28.84
CA ILE A 462 1.58 14.82 -30.16
C ILE A 462 1.01 15.93 -31.03
N GLU A 463 0.05 16.71 -30.53
CA GLU A 463 -0.60 17.76 -31.29
C GLU A 463 0.38 18.89 -31.66
N ARG A 464 1.27 19.26 -30.73
CA ARG A 464 2.38 20.18 -30.98
C ARG A 464 3.29 19.64 -32.08
N LEU A 465 3.67 18.37 -32.03
CA LEU A 465 4.52 17.75 -33.05
C LEU A 465 3.81 17.71 -34.41
N ARG A 466 2.51 17.42 -34.44
CA ARG A 466 1.68 17.43 -35.65
C ARG A 466 1.57 18.83 -36.24
N LYS A 467 1.28 19.85 -35.43
CA LYS A 467 1.24 21.26 -35.87
C LYS A 467 2.60 21.72 -36.39
N ARG A 468 3.69 21.33 -35.71
CA ARG A 468 5.07 21.60 -36.15
C ARG A 468 5.43 20.88 -37.44
N ALA A 469 4.97 19.65 -37.65
CA ALA A 469 5.18 18.92 -38.91
C ALA A 469 4.42 19.57 -40.08
N LYS A 470 3.29 20.25 -39.81
CA LYS A 470 2.54 21.02 -40.81
C LYS A 470 3.15 22.39 -41.12
N SER A 471 3.87 23.01 -40.18
CA SER A 471 4.54 24.30 -40.42
C SER A 471 5.79 24.12 -41.28
N LYS A 472 5.78 24.65 -42.51
CA LYS A 472 6.93 24.64 -43.46
C LYS A 472 8.06 25.61 -43.12
N ASP A 473 7.96 26.37 -42.02
CA ASP A 473 8.97 27.38 -41.68
C ASP A 473 10.33 26.72 -41.41
N GLU A 474 11.35 27.10 -42.17
CA GLU A 474 12.74 26.70 -41.91
C GLU A 474 13.38 27.65 -40.87
N PRO A 475 14.14 27.14 -39.91
CA PRO A 475 14.81 27.97 -38.91
C PRO A 475 15.89 28.86 -39.56
N ASN A 476 16.00 30.11 -39.10
CA ASN A 476 16.97 31.06 -39.68
C ASN A 476 18.39 30.76 -39.19
N ASN A 477 19.28 30.37 -40.11
CA ASN A 477 20.66 29.98 -39.80
C ASN A 477 21.48 31.09 -39.13
N ARG A 478 21.25 32.37 -39.46
CA ARG A 478 21.95 33.50 -38.80
C ARG A 478 21.55 33.60 -37.32
N ILE A 479 20.26 33.47 -37.04
CA ILE A 479 19.73 33.50 -35.66
C ILE A 479 20.21 32.26 -34.90
N SER A 480 20.24 31.08 -35.54
CA SER A 480 20.81 29.88 -34.93
C SER A 480 22.26 30.04 -34.55
N ALA A 481 23.09 30.57 -35.44
CA ALA A 481 24.52 30.74 -35.19
C ALA A 481 24.76 31.78 -34.08
N LEU A 482 23.99 32.88 -34.07
CA LEU A 482 23.98 33.86 -32.97
C LEU A 482 23.59 33.20 -31.64
N MET A 483 22.57 32.34 -31.64
CA MET A 483 22.12 31.61 -30.45
C MET A 483 23.18 30.62 -29.95
N GLY A 484 23.98 30.00 -30.82
CA GLY A 484 25.11 29.17 -30.39
C GLY A 484 26.33 29.97 -29.94
N LEU A 485 26.48 31.22 -30.39
CA LEU A 485 27.48 32.14 -29.87
C LEU A 485 27.11 32.62 -28.45
N LEU A 486 25.88 33.05 -28.21
CA LEU A 486 25.45 33.57 -26.90
C LEU A 486 25.09 32.47 -25.90
N PHE A 487 24.44 31.42 -26.37
CA PHE A 487 23.88 30.33 -25.56
C PHE A 487 24.42 28.96 -25.97
N GLY A 488 25.66 28.90 -26.49
CA GLY A 488 26.32 27.66 -26.88
C GLY A 488 26.45 26.66 -25.73
N TRP A 489 26.71 27.15 -24.52
CA TRP A 489 26.80 26.34 -23.30
C TRP A 489 25.46 25.66 -22.94
N ALA A 490 24.34 26.24 -23.39
CA ALA A 490 22.99 25.70 -23.21
C ALA A 490 22.47 24.98 -24.47
N GLY A 491 23.25 24.92 -25.56
CA GLY A 491 22.81 24.36 -26.84
C GLY A 491 21.71 25.17 -27.54
N GLY A 492 21.70 26.50 -27.38
CA GLY A 492 20.68 27.41 -27.93
C GLY A 492 20.49 27.31 -29.45
N HIS A 493 21.57 27.14 -30.21
CA HIS A 493 21.53 26.94 -31.67
C HIS A 493 20.73 25.70 -32.07
N HIS A 494 20.83 24.62 -31.29
CA HIS A 494 20.09 23.38 -31.52
C HIS A 494 18.60 23.51 -31.20
N PHE A 495 18.23 24.28 -30.18
CA PHE A 495 16.82 24.56 -29.92
C PHE A 495 16.17 25.34 -31.08
N HIS A 496 16.87 26.35 -31.61
CA HIS A 496 16.37 27.10 -32.77
C HIS A 496 16.34 26.23 -34.04
N GLN A 497 17.38 25.44 -34.30
CA GLN A 497 17.47 24.48 -35.42
C GLN A 497 16.54 23.25 -35.28
N ARG A 498 15.64 23.24 -34.29
CA ARG A 498 14.71 22.14 -34.02
C ARG A 498 15.37 20.79 -33.69
N ARG A 499 16.67 20.81 -33.33
CA ARG A 499 17.46 19.66 -32.86
C ARG A 499 17.44 19.54 -31.34
N THR A 500 16.23 19.51 -30.78
CA THR A 500 16.00 19.58 -29.31
C THR A 500 16.77 18.53 -28.53
N ALA A 501 16.93 17.31 -29.05
CA ALA A 501 17.66 16.24 -28.38
C ALA A 501 19.13 16.61 -28.08
N ARG A 502 19.79 17.33 -29.00
CA ARG A 502 21.18 17.79 -28.82
C ARG A 502 21.26 19.01 -27.92
N GLY A 503 20.36 19.98 -28.09
CA GLY A 503 20.28 21.15 -27.20
C GLY A 503 20.07 20.73 -25.75
N VAL A 504 19.15 19.78 -25.51
CA VAL A 504 18.94 19.17 -24.19
C VAL A 504 20.19 18.44 -23.72
N SER A 505 20.86 17.65 -24.56
CA SER A 505 22.07 16.94 -24.16
C SER A 505 23.22 17.87 -23.74
N MET A 506 23.45 18.96 -24.50
CA MET A 506 24.41 19.99 -24.12
C MET A 506 24.02 20.61 -22.78
N LEU A 507 22.79 21.13 -22.66
CA LEU A 507 22.28 21.72 -21.42
C LEU A 507 22.42 20.77 -20.22
N THR A 508 22.05 19.49 -20.38
CA THR A 508 22.14 18.51 -19.30
C THR A 508 23.57 18.26 -18.86
N LEU A 509 24.54 18.22 -19.78
CA LEU A 509 25.94 18.01 -19.43
C LEU A 509 26.51 19.21 -18.67
N THR A 510 26.19 20.43 -19.12
CA THR A 510 26.64 21.67 -18.48
C THR A 510 26.04 21.85 -17.09
N VAL A 511 24.74 21.58 -16.94
CA VAL A 511 24.07 21.66 -15.63
C VAL A 511 24.55 20.55 -14.70
N LEU A 512 24.70 19.31 -15.20
CA LEU A 512 25.17 18.19 -14.40
C LEU A 512 26.61 18.39 -13.90
N SER A 513 27.50 18.95 -14.73
CA SER A 513 28.87 19.26 -14.29
C SER A 513 28.89 20.32 -13.19
N PHE A 514 28.02 21.33 -13.27
CA PHE A 514 27.88 22.34 -12.21
C PHE A 514 27.39 21.74 -10.90
N THR A 515 26.28 21.00 -10.96
CA THR A 515 25.63 20.47 -9.77
C THR A 515 26.49 19.42 -9.10
N LEU A 516 27.17 18.58 -9.88
CA LEU A 516 28.11 17.59 -9.37
C LEU A 516 29.26 18.28 -8.62
N ALA A 517 29.89 19.30 -9.21
CA ALA A 517 31.00 20.01 -8.57
C ALA A 517 30.58 20.72 -7.28
N LYS A 518 29.40 21.35 -7.26
CA LYS A 518 28.87 21.97 -6.05
C LYS A 518 28.57 20.94 -4.96
N ALA A 519 28.03 19.78 -5.32
CA ALA A 519 27.78 18.70 -4.37
C ALA A 519 29.08 18.13 -3.79
N THR A 520 30.08 17.84 -4.64
CA THR A 520 31.36 17.28 -4.19
C THR A 520 32.18 18.29 -3.38
N SER A 521 32.14 19.59 -3.72
CA SER A 521 32.76 20.64 -2.89
C SER A 521 32.08 20.71 -1.53
N PHE A 522 30.74 20.73 -1.48
CA PHE A 522 30.02 20.76 -0.21
C PHE A 522 30.41 19.60 0.71
N MET A 523 30.44 18.38 0.17
CA MET A 523 30.85 17.18 0.93
C MET A 523 32.30 17.31 1.43
N ARG A 524 33.23 17.75 0.58
CA ARG A 524 34.63 17.97 0.97
C ARG A 524 34.74 18.98 2.11
N ASP A 525 34.08 20.11 1.97
CA ASP A 525 34.19 21.24 2.90
C ASP A 525 33.54 20.92 4.26
N HIS A 526 32.53 20.04 4.29
CA HIS A 526 31.85 19.57 5.52
C HIS A 526 32.29 18.15 5.94
N SER A 527 33.50 17.73 5.59
CA SER A 527 34.07 16.43 6.00
C SER A 527 35.44 16.62 6.65
N PHE A 528 36.00 15.54 7.20
CA PHE A 528 37.36 15.54 7.75
C PHE A 528 38.46 15.88 6.73
N VAL A 529 38.18 15.83 5.42
CA VAL A 529 39.11 16.32 4.38
C VAL A 529 39.37 17.82 4.54
N GLY A 530 38.33 18.60 4.87
CA GLY A 530 38.45 20.04 5.05
C GLY A 530 39.15 20.43 6.36
N LYS A 531 38.95 19.63 7.43
CA LYS A 531 39.50 19.92 8.77
C LYS A 531 40.91 19.32 9.03
N ASN A 532 41.42 18.44 8.17
CA ASN A 532 42.75 17.80 8.30
C ASN A 532 42.99 17.11 9.67
N VAL A 533 42.00 16.38 10.17
CA VAL A 533 42.08 15.66 11.45
C VAL A 533 42.57 14.23 11.24
N ASN A 534 43.55 13.80 12.06
CA ASN A 534 44.18 12.47 11.99
C ASN A 534 44.12 11.70 13.32
N THR A 535 43.36 12.19 14.30
CA THR A 535 43.21 11.58 15.63
C THR A 535 41.76 11.20 15.85
N ALA A 536 41.53 10.12 16.59
CA ALA A 536 40.18 9.73 16.99
C ALA A 536 39.58 10.75 17.97
N PRO A 537 38.25 10.94 17.97
CA PRO A 537 37.58 11.94 18.80
C PRO A 537 37.58 11.58 20.29
N ASP A 538 37.71 12.60 21.14
CA ASP A 538 37.72 12.45 22.60
C ASP A 538 36.36 11.93 23.10
N GLY A 539 36.34 10.74 23.72
CA GLY A 539 35.14 10.10 24.26
C GLY A 539 34.65 8.87 23.50
N LEU A 540 35.26 8.53 22.36
CA LEU A 540 35.08 7.23 21.71
C LEU A 540 35.78 6.13 22.54
N ASP A 541 35.22 4.92 22.56
CA ASP A 541 35.83 3.79 23.25
C ASP A 541 37.24 3.49 22.66
N PRO A 542 38.29 3.37 23.52
CA PRO A 542 39.62 2.96 23.10
C PRO A 542 39.69 1.73 22.19
N SER A 543 38.76 0.78 22.36
CA SER A 543 38.69 -0.42 21.53
C SER A 543 38.40 -0.14 20.06
N MET A 544 37.75 0.98 19.75
CA MET A 544 37.21 1.32 18.42
C MET A 544 38.03 2.38 17.67
N HIS A 545 39.07 2.95 18.28
CA HIS A 545 39.87 4.02 17.67
C HIS A 545 40.53 3.63 16.34
N ALA A 546 41.12 2.43 16.26
CA ALA A 546 41.83 1.99 15.06
C ALA A 546 40.87 1.80 13.87
N ASP A 547 39.70 1.22 14.12
CA ASP A 547 38.68 0.99 13.10
C ASP A 547 38.10 2.31 12.60
N TRP A 548 37.81 3.23 13.53
CA TRP A 548 37.35 4.58 13.18
C TRP A 548 38.39 5.32 12.31
N LEU A 549 39.67 5.31 12.69
CA LEU A 549 40.74 5.96 11.91
C LEU A 549 40.85 5.39 10.49
N ASN A 550 40.74 4.07 10.34
CA ASN A 550 40.76 3.42 9.03
C ASN A 550 39.56 3.85 8.16
N LEU A 551 38.36 3.97 8.75
CA LEU A 551 37.16 4.42 8.05
C LEU A 551 37.30 5.86 7.57
N ILE A 552 37.71 6.78 8.46
CA ILE A 552 37.87 8.19 8.13
C ILE A 552 38.98 8.41 7.11
N HIS A 553 40.08 7.66 7.18
CA HIS A 553 41.14 7.75 6.18
C HIS A 553 40.64 7.35 4.78
N ASN A 554 39.89 6.24 4.68
CA ASN A 554 39.29 5.82 3.42
C ASN A 554 38.27 6.84 2.89
N GLU A 555 37.47 7.41 3.79
CA GLU A 555 36.54 8.49 3.46
C GLU A 555 37.27 9.72 2.92
N GLN A 556 38.36 10.13 3.57
CA GLN A 556 39.14 11.30 3.15
C GLN A 556 39.68 11.13 1.72
N ILE A 557 40.18 9.95 1.39
CA ILE A 557 40.63 9.62 0.03
C ILE A 557 39.45 9.69 -0.95
N LEU A 558 38.32 9.07 -0.62
CA LEU A 558 37.16 9.01 -1.50
C LEU A 558 36.57 10.41 -1.75
N ILE A 559 36.30 11.17 -0.69
CA ILE A 559 35.73 12.52 -0.79
C ILE A 559 36.73 13.49 -1.41
N GLY A 560 38.01 13.38 -1.07
CA GLY A 560 39.07 14.20 -1.67
C GLY A 560 39.20 13.99 -3.18
N THR A 561 39.15 12.73 -3.64
CA THR A 561 39.18 12.40 -5.07
C THR A 561 37.91 12.85 -5.80
N LEU A 562 36.73 12.69 -5.20
CA LEU A 562 35.47 13.20 -5.76
C LEU A 562 35.44 14.74 -5.84
N GLY A 563 35.91 15.42 -4.79
CA GLY A 563 36.03 16.88 -4.75
C GLY A 563 36.92 17.42 -5.86
N THR A 564 38.13 16.87 -5.99
CA THR A 564 39.07 17.26 -7.05
C THR A 564 38.56 16.96 -8.47
N LEU A 565 37.86 15.84 -8.66
CA LEU A 565 37.21 15.53 -9.93
C LEU A 565 36.11 16.54 -10.27
N GLY A 566 35.28 16.91 -9.31
CA GLY A 566 34.24 17.93 -9.47
C GLY A 566 34.82 19.28 -9.87
N ASP A 567 35.85 19.74 -9.14
CA ASP A 567 36.56 20.99 -9.40
C ASP A 567 37.20 21.03 -10.81
N LEU A 568 37.67 19.88 -11.31
CA LEU A 568 38.22 19.75 -12.66
C LEU A 568 37.12 19.71 -13.75
N LEU A 569 36.06 18.93 -13.55
CA LEU A 569 35.01 18.74 -14.54
C LEU A 569 34.17 20.00 -14.77
N TRP A 570 33.91 20.78 -13.72
CA TRP A 570 33.06 21.96 -13.81
C TRP A 570 33.51 23.00 -14.83
N PRO A 571 34.77 23.48 -14.86
CA PRO A 571 35.19 24.42 -15.89
C PRO A 571 35.40 23.73 -17.25
N LEU A 572 35.91 22.49 -17.25
CA LEU A 572 36.36 21.82 -18.47
C LEU A 572 35.19 21.43 -19.41
N LEU A 573 34.12 20.86 -18.87
CA LEU A 573 32.95 20.41 -19.65
C LEU A 573 32.21 21.57 -20.35
N PRO A 574 31.81 22.65 -19.66
CA PRO A 574 31.18 23.82 -20.27
C PRO A 574 32.09 24.51 -21.29
N ILE A 575 33.41 24.63 -21.03
CA ILE A 575 34.35 25.18 -22.01
C ILE A 575 34.38 24.32 -23.27
N LEU A 576 34.44 23.00 -23.13
CA LEU A 576 34.43 22.07 -24.25
C LEU A 576 33.11 22.12 -25.03
N ILE A 577 31.96 22.14 -24.34
CA ILE A 577 30.63 22.28 -24.94
C ILE A 577 30.50 23.61 -25.68
N TYR A 578 30.97 24.70 -25.08
CA TYR A 578 30.93 26.03 -25.68
C TYR A 578 31.82 26.12 -26.92
N SER A 579 33.02 25.54 -26.87
CA SER A 579 33.92 25.45 -28.04
C SER A 579 33.31 24.65 -29.20
N LEU A 580 32.64 23.53 -28.90
CA LEU A 580 31.88 22.74 -29.86
C LEU A 580 30.71 23.53 -30.44
N ALA A 581 29.98 24.27 -29.60
CA ALA A 581 28.86 25.09 -30.03
C ALA A 581 29.31 26.24 -30.96
N LEU A 582 30.47 26.86 -30.70
CA LEU A 582 31.06 27.86 -31.58
C LEU A 582 31.43 27.26 -32.95
N TYR A 583 32.03 26.07 -32.96
CA TYR A 583 32.35 25.36 -34.20
C TYR A 583 31.09 24.98 -34.99
N GLU A 584 30.05 24.48 -34.32
CA GLU A 584 28.77 24.17 -34.95
C GLU A 584 28.05 25.43 -35.44
N SER A 585 28.10 26.54 -34.70
CA SER A 585 27.58 27.84 -35.14
C SER A 585 28.26 28.34 -36.41
N TYR A 586 29.58 28.21 -36.51
CA TYR A 586 30.32 28.54 -37.72
C TYR A 586 29.88 27.68 -38.93
N LEU A 587 29.66 26.38 -38.73
CA LEU A 587 29.18 25.48 -39.78
C LEU A 587 27.74 25.79 -40.23
N ILE A 588 26.85 26.14 -39.29
CA ILE A 588 25.47 26.54 -39.57
C ILE A 588 25.44 27.84 -40.38
N LEU A 589 26.29 28.81 -40.02
CA LEU A 589 26.38 30.11 -40.69
C LEU A 589 26.84 29.97 -42.15
N ASN A 590 27.69 28.97 -42.44
CA ASN A 590 28.21 28.68 -43.77
C ASN A 590 27.39 27.67 -44.59
N ASN A 591 26.20 27.26 -44.14
CA ASN A 591 25.36 26.24 -44.80
C ASN A 591 26.07 24.88 -45.04
N ARG A 592 27.16 24.56 -44.32
CA ARG A 592 27.92 23.30 -44.45
C ARG A 592 27.54 22.26 -43.40
N TYR A 593 26.35 22.39 -42.80
CA TYR A 593 25.90 21.55 -41.68
C TYR A 593 25.47 20.13 -42.12
N LYS A 594 26.35 19.34 -42.72
CA LYS A 594 26.12 17.88 -42.79
C LYS A 594 26.56 17.21 -41.48
N ASP A 595 25.81 16.19 -41.06
CA ASP A 595 25.87 15.54 -39.75
C ASP A 595 27.25 14.94 -39.39
N LEU A 596 28.16 15.77 -38.90
CA LEU A 596 29.54 15.38 -38.57
C LEU A 596 29.69 14.68 -37.21
N LEU A 597 28.76 14.88 -36.28
CA LEU A 597 28.87 14.40 -34.88
C LEU A 597 28.01 13.19 -34.53
N GLN A 598 27.15 12.70 -35.44
CA GLN A 598 26.33 11.52 -35.14
C GLN A 598 27.22 10.27 -34.99
N ALA A 599 28.25 10.12 -35.83
CA ALA A 599 29.20 9.01 -35.76
C ALA A 599 30.07 8.98 -34.48
N PRO A 600 30.71 10.07 -34.02
CA PRO A 600 31.48 10.06 -32.77
C PRO A 600 30.60 9.97 -31.51
N ILE A 601 29.42 10.61 -31.47
CA ILE A 601 28.50 10.49 -30.32
C ILE A 601 27.88 9.10 -30.25
N THR A 602 27.50 8.51 -31.39
CA THR A 602 27.05 7.10 -31.41
C THR A 602 28.19 6.18 -31.01
N ARG A 603 29.45 6.42 -31.45
CA ARG A 603 30.60 5.66 -30.95
C ARG A 603 30.81 5.82 -29.44
N ILE A 604 30.67 7.03 -28.88
CA ILE A 604 30.79 7.26 -27.42
C ILE A 604 29.63 6.61 -26.67
N MET A 605 28.41 6.73 -27.17
CA MET A 605 27.24 6.06 -26.59
C MET A 605 27.32 4.55 -26.74
N ASP A 606 27.90 4.05 -27.84
CA ASP A 606 28.13 2.64 -28.08
C ASP A 606 29.30 2.12 -27.22
N THR A 607 30.34 2.92 -26.94
CA THR A 607 31.37 2.55 -25.96
C THR A 607 30.88 2.66 -24.53
N VAL A 608 30.01 3.61 -24.20
CA VAL A 608 29.33 3.68 -22.89
C VAL A 608 28.32 2.55 -22.75
N ASP A 609 27.58 2.18 -23.81
CA ASP A 609 26.71 1.00 -23.83
C ASP A 609 27.55 -0.28 -23.78
N ASP A 610 28.70 -0.37 -24.46
CA ASP A 610 29.62 -1.51 -24.41
C ASP A 610 30.28 -1.60 -23.03
N PHE A 611 30.62 -0.47 -22.42
CA PHE A 611 31.12 -0.39 -21.05
C PHE A 611 30.03 -0.71 -20.03
N SER A 612 28.81 -0.23 -20.22
CA SER A 612 27.64 -0.55 -19.38
C SER A 612 27.25 -2.02 -19.51
N THR A 613 27.33 -2.59 -20.71
CA THR A 613 27.11 -4.03 -20.93
C THR A 613 28.30 -4.87 -20.48
N LYS A 614 29.54 -4.35 -20.51
CA LYS A 614 30.71 -4.98 -19.89
C LYS A 614 30.64 -4.91 -18.37
N ILE A 615 30.25 -3.79 -17.76
CA ILE A 615 29.96 -3.67 -16.33
C ILE A 615 28.79 -4.57 -15.98
N GLY A 616 27.73 -4.60 -16.78
CA GLY A 616 26.60 -5.51 -16.59
C GLY A 616 27.04 -6.97 -16.70
N LYS A 617 27.93 -7.29 -17.65
CA LYS A 617 28.57 -8.60 -17.75
C LYS A 617 29.52 -8.86 -16.60
N ILE A 618 30.26 -7.88 -16.09
CA ILE A 618 31.12 -7.94 -14.90
C ILE A 618 30.24 -8.09 -13.66
N PHE A 619 29.05 -7.50 -13.59
CA PHE A 619 28.11 -7.70 -12.50
C PHE A 619 27.50 -9.11 -12.58
N VAL A 620 27.23 -9.60 -13.79
CA VAL A 620 26.81 -10.98 -14.05
C VAL A 620 27.97 -11.95 -13.85
N THR A 621 29.21 -11.59 -14.15
CA THR A 621 30.42 -12.40 -13.93
C THR A 621 31.04 -12.19 -12.56
N VAL A 622 30.65 -11.19 -11.78
CA VAL A 622 30.86 -11.03 -10.34
C VAL A 622 29.72 -11.74 -9.61
N SER A 623 28.54 -11.87 -10.22
CA SER A 623 27.53 -12.84 -9.81
C SER A 623 27.97 -14.28 -10.11
N GLU A 624 28.62 -14.54 -11.25
CA GLU A 624 29.19 -15.86 -11.59
C GLU A 624 30.59 -16.08 -11.00
N SER A 625 31.33 -15.04 -10.64
CA SER A 625 32.59 -15.09 -9.89
C SER A 625 32.30 -15.10 -8.39
N ALA A 626 31.19 -14.56 -7.91
CA ALA A 626 30.65 -14.91 -6.60
C ALA A 626 30.19 -16.37 -6.60
N LYS A 627 29.69 -16.92 -7.73
CA LYS A 627 29.55 -18.38 -7.89
C LYS A 627 30.92 -19.08 -7.95
N ALA A 628 31.99 -18.46 -8.46
CA ALA A 628 33.35 -19.02 -8.55
C ALA A 628 34.11 -18.99 -7.20
N SER A 629 33.99 -17.92 -6.42
CA SER A 629 34.40 -17.79 -5.02
C SER A 629 33.54 -18.64 -4.08
N PHE A 630 32.36 -19.08 -4.55
CA PHE A 630 31.59 -20.17 -3.96
C PHE A 630 32.21 -21.57 -4.18
N TYR A 631 33.16 -21.73 -5.12
CA TYR A 631 33.96 -22.96 -5.26
C TYR A 631 35.17 -23.00 -4.29
N GLY A 632 35.08 -22.32 -3.15
CA GLY A 632 35.85 -22.64 -1.95
C GLY A 632 35.43 -23.99 -1.36
N ILE A 633 35.44 -25.06 -2.16
CA ILE A 633 35.03 -26.43 -1.82
C ILE A 633 35.94 -27.08 -0.76
N CYS A 634 37.04 -26.43 -0.37
CA CYS A 634 37.88 -26.91 0.74
C CYS A 634 37.25 -26.75 2.13
N GLY A 635 36.33 -25.81 2.33
CA GLY A 635 35.56 -25.71 3.58
C GLY A 635 34.38 -26.69 3.63
N MET A 636 33.83 -27.04 2.47
CA MET A 636 32.61 -27.84 2.36
C MET A 636 32.84 -29.33 2.64
N LEU A 637 34.04 -29.88 2.35
CA LEU A 637 34.42 -31.24 2.76
C LEU A 637 34.68 -31.36 4.27
N ALA A 638 35.32 -30.35 4.89
CA ALA A 638 35.50 -30.30 6.33
C ALA A 638 34.18 -30.10 7.09
N LEU A 639 33.24 -29.34 6.49
CA LEU A 639 31.87 -29.21 7.01
C LEU A 639 31.06 -30.49 6.80
N LEU A 640 31.29 -31.24 5.71
CA LEU A 640 30.62 -32.54 5.46
C LEU A 640 31.07 -33.60 6.47
N ASP A 641 32.35 -33.63 6.82
CA ASP A 641 32.88 -34.48 7.91
C ASP A 641 32.35 -34.06 9.29
N ALA A 642 32.11 -32.76 9.52
CA ALA A 642 31.50 -32.26 10.75
C ALA A 642 29.96 -32.51 10.80
N LEU A 643 29.25 -32.41 9.67
CA LEU A 643 27.81 -32.66 9.56
C LEU A 643 27.46 -34.15 9.68
N LEU A 644 28.33 -35.05 9.21
CA LEU A 644 28.14 -36.51 9.34
C LEU A 644 28.42 -37.01 10.77
N ALA A 645 29.00 -36.17 11.64
CA ALA A 645 29.37 -36.54 13.00
C ALA A 645 28.28 -36.24 14.07
N GLN A 646 27.16 -35.60 13.73
CA GLN A 646 26.12 -35.22 14.71
C GLN A 646 24.74 -35.86 14.42
N SER A 647 24.16 -36.51 15.44
CA SER A 647 22.80 -37.06 15.47
C SER A 647 21.67 -36.03 15.31
N VAL A 648 22.03 -34.75 15.32
CA VAL A 648 21.16 -33.57 15.31
C VAL A 648 20.64 -33.24 13.89
N LEU A 649 21.33 -33.69 12.84
CA LEU A 649 20.97 -33.41 11.45
C LEU A 649 19.62 -34.03 11.04
N VAL A 650 19.29 -35.20 11.60
CA VAL A 650 18.07 -35.95 11.27
C VAL A 650 16.82 -35.27 11.84
N GLU A 651 16.91 -34.68 13.04
CA GLU A 651 15.83 -33.90 13.64
C GLU A 651 15.54 -32.63 12.82
N TYR A 652 16.55 -31.84 12.47
CA TYR A 652 16.34 -30.61 11.69
C TYR A 652 15.92 -30.86 10.24
N LEU A 653 16.39 -31.94 9.60
CA LEU A 653 15.88 -32.35 8.29
C LEU A 653 14.42 -32.80 8.39
N ALA A 654 14.02 -33.48 9.47
CA ALA A 654 12.64 -33.86 9.75
C ALA A 654 11.75 -32.63 9.97
N TYR A 655 12.21 -31.58 10.64
CA TYR A 655 11.46 -30.33 10.80
C TYR A 655 11.26 -29.60 9.47
N LEU A 656 12.30 -29.47 8.64
CA LEU A 656 12.22 -28.81 7.33
C LEU A 656 11.36 -29.60 6.34
N THR A 657 11.45 -30.94 6.38
CA THR A 657 10.61 -31.84 5.58
C THR A 657 9.19 -31.91 6.10
N ALA A 658 8.93 -31.81 7.41
CA ALA A 658 7.58 -31.73 7.96
C ALA A 658 6.90 -30.40 7.63
N LEU A 659 7.62 -29.27 7.67
CA LEU A 659 7.11 -27.96 7.26
C LEU A 659 6.78 -27.92 5.75
N THR A 660 7.64 -28.50 4.92
CA THR A 660 7.40 -28.60 3.47
C THR A 660 6.35 -29.66 3.12
N ALA A 661 6.29 -30.78 3.83
CA ALA A 661 5.28 -31.83 3.65
C ALA A 661 3.90 -31.40 4.16
N PHE A 662 3.79 -30.68 5.28
CA PHE A 662 2.53 -30.09 5.72
C PHE A 662 2.02 -29.04 4.72
N GLY A 663 2.94 -28.23 4.19
CA GLY A 663 2.68 -27.31 3.08
C GLY A 663 2.28 -28.01 1.78
N MET A 664 2.80 -29.20 1.48
CA MET A 664 2.45 -29.97 0.27
C MET A 664 1.16 -30.79 0.42
N VAL A 665 0.88 -31.35 1.61
CA VAL A 665 -0.26 -32.24 1.89
C VAL A 665 -1.57 -31.45 2.00
N VAL A 666 -1.53 -30.25 2.59
CA VAL A 666 -2.73 -29.40 2.72
C VAL A 666 -3.09 -28.68 1.40
N TRP A 667 -2.14 -28.56 0.46
CA TRP A 667 -2.26 -27.64 -0.70
C TRP A 667 -2.16 -28.30 -2.08
N TRP A 668 -2.18 -29.64 -2.16
CA TRP A 668 -2.03 -30.38 -3.41
C TRP A 668 -3.24 -30.18 -4.37
N PRO A 669 -3.08 -29.55 -5.56
CA PRO A 669 -4.17 -29.40 -6.52
C PRO A 669 -4.51 -30.70 -7.23
N ASP A 670 -5.70 -30.76 -7.84
CA ASP A 670 -6.12 -31.87 -8.71
C ASP A 670 -5.07 -32.20 -9.80
N PRO A 671 -4.65 -33.47 -9.94
CA PRO A 671 -3.71 -33.88 -10.98
C PRO A 671 -4.28 -33.79 -12.40
N GLN A 672 -5.61 -33.66 -12.56
CA GLN A 672 -6.29 -33.81 -13.85
C GLN A 672 -5.98 -32.72 -14.88
N ARG A 673 -5.29 -31.62 -14.50
CA ARG A 673 -4.93 -30.52 -15.42
C ARG A 673 -3.47 -30.49 -15.89
N TYR A 674 -2.60 -31.35 -15.37
CA TYR A 674 -1.18 -31.45 -15.76
C TYR A 674 -0.88 -32.70 -16.59
N ALA A 675 -1.79 -33.03 -17.50
CA ALA A 675 -1.63 -34.11 -18.46
C ALA A 675 -1.12 -33.57 -19.82
N THR A 676 -0.06 -32.79 -19.84
CA THR A 676 0.71 -32.53 -21.07
C THR A 676 2.20 -32.46 -20.77
N SER A 677 2.86 -33.58 -21.04
CA SER A 677 4.30 -33.81 -21.29
C SER A 677 5.31 -33.23 -20.30
N GLY A 678 5.77 -34.07 -19.37
CA GLY A 678 7.03 -33.88 -18.63
C GLY A 678 7.02 -34.40 -17.18
N THR A 679 5.84 -34.54 -16.59
CA THR A 679 5.63 -34.91 -15.18
C THR A 679 5.65 -36.41 -14.89
N ASN A 680 5.54 -37.27 -15.92
CA ASN A 680 5.46 -38.72 -15.72
C ASN A 680 6.81 -39.36 -15.34
N GLN A 681 7.95 -38.87 -15.86
CA GLN A 681 9.27 -39.46 -15.53
C GLN A 681 9.70 -39.22 -14.08
N PHE A 682 9.38 -38.07 -13.49
CA PHE A 682 9.69 -37.77 -12.09
C PHE A 682 8.79 -38.54 -11.13
N LEU A 683 7.52 -38.73 -11.49
CA LEU A 683 6.60 -39.57 -10.74
C LEU A 683 6.96 -41.04 -10.83
N ASP A 684 7.47 -41.51 -11.97
CA ASP A 684 7.94 -42.90 -12.15
C ASP A 684 9.26 -43.16 -11.39
N TYR A 685 10.19 -42.18 -11.38
CA TYR A 685 11.46 -42.29 -10.63
C TYR A 685 11.30 -42.09 -9.12
N LEU A 686 10.37 -41.23 -8.70
CA LEU A 686 9.90 -41.19 -7.31
C LEU A 686 9.13 -42.46 -6.95
N ASN A 687 8.39 -43.07 -7.89
CA ASN A 687 7.76 -44.37 -7.65
C ASN A 687 8.83 -45.45 -7.38
N GLU A 688 9.93 -45.47 -8.15
CA GLU A 688 11.03 -46.39 -7.93
C GLU A 688 11.81 -46.08 -6.64
N SER A 689 12.06 -44.81 -6.30
CA SER A 689 12.81 -44.43 -5.09
C SER A 689 11.98 -44.46 -3.79
N ILE A 690 10.67 -44.25 -3.88
CA ILE A 690 9.72 -44.45 -2.77
C ILE A 690 9.36 -45.94 -2.64
N SER A 691 9.54 -46.76 -3.69
CA SER A 691 9.33 -48.20 -3.60
C SER A 691 10.31 -48.90 -2.66
N SER A 692 11.50 -48.33 -2.40
CA SER A 692 12.43 -48.82 -1.39
C SER A 692 12.13 -48.32 0.04
N MET A 693 11.21 -47.36 0.20
CA MET A 693 10.79 -46.82 1.50
C MET A 693 9.26 -46.56 1.49
N GLY A 694 8.49 -47.65 1.56
CA GLY A 694 7.06 -47.60 1.86
C GLY A 694 6.12 -47.24 0.70
N SER A 695 6.06 -48.11 -0.31
CA SER A 695 5.19 -48.10 -1.50
C SER A 695 3.66 -48.10 -1.24
N GLY A 696 3.19 -47.94 -0.01
CA GLY A 696 1.76 -48.00 0.32
C GLY A 696 1.05 -46.66 0.27
N ALA A 697 1.68 -45.57 0.67
CA ALA A 697 0.95 -44.37 1.09
C ALA A 697 0.47 -43.48 -0.07
N THR A 698 1.34 -43.18 -1.03
CA THR A 698 1.04 -42.27 -2.15
C THR A 698 0.10 -42.89 -3.18
N GLU A 699 0.29 -44.17 -3.51
CA GLU A 699 -0.62 -44.90 -4.40
C GLU A 699 -1.97 -45.15 -3.73
N LYS A 700 -2.00 -45.46 -2.42
CA LYS A 700 -3.26 -45.48 -1.65
C LYS A 700 -3.93 -44.12 -1.64
N VAL A 701 -3.23 -43.01 -1.41
CA VAL A 701 -3.84 -41.67 -1.39
C VAL A 701 -4.43 -41.30 -2.75
N LYS A 702 -3.73 -41.59 -3.86
CA LYS A 702 -4.24 -41.35 -5.22
C LYS A 702 -5.47 -42.20 -5.54
N LYS A 703 -5.43 -43.49 -5.17
CA LYS A 703 -6.53 -44.44 -5.35
C LYS A 703 -7.72 -44.13 -4.43
N ILE A 704 -7.46 -43.67 -3.20
CA ILE A 704 -8.47 -43.17 -2.25
C ILE A 704 -9.14 -41.92 -2.82
N LYS A 705 -8.38 -40.97 -3.38
CA LYS A 705 -8.93 -39.73 -3.93
C LYS A 705 -9.78 -39.97 -5.18
N SER A 706 -9.30 -40.79 -6.12
CA SER A 706 -10.08 -41.16 -7.31
C SER A 706 -11.32 -41.98 -6.93
N ASN A 707 -11.16 -42.99 -6.06
CA ASN A 707 -12.30 -43.79 -5.58
C ASN A 707 -13.30 -42.95 -4.78
N PHE A 708 -12.86 -41.94 -4.03
CA PHE A 708 -13.75 -41.06 -3.26
C PHE A 708 -14.63 -40.21 -4.18
N TYR A 709 -14.06 -39.51 -5.16
CA TYR A 709 -14.84 -38.69 -6.08
C TYR A 709 -15.70 -39.54 -7.01
N GLU A 710 -15.21 -40.70 -7.44
CA GLU A 710 -15.97 -41.63 -8.28
C GLU A 710 -17.15 -42.24 -7.50
N LYS A 711 -16.95 -42.64 -6.24
CA LYS A 711 -18.00 -43.16 -5.34
C LYS A 711 -19.05 -42.11 -4.95
N ILE A 712 -18.72 -40.82 -5.03
CA ILE A 712 -19.62 -39.69 -4.77
C ILE A 712 -20.24 -39.13 -6.08
N GLY A 713 -19.91 -39.71 -7.24
CA GLY A 713 -20.44 -39.27 -8.55
C GLY A 713 -19.89 -37.92 -9.03
N ALA A 714 -18.75 -37.49 -8.51
CA ALA A 714 -18.12 -36.20 -8.77
C ALA A 714 -17.13 -36.26 -9.96
N LYS A 715 -17.65 -36.27 -11.19
CA LYS A 715 -16.85 -36.41 -12.44
C LYS A 715 -15.78 -35.32 -12.64
N TYR A 716 -15.98 -34.14 -12.05
CA TYR A 716 -15.08 -32.96 -12.15
C TYR A 716 -14.50 -32.52 -10.80
N GLY A 717 -14.35 -33.45 -9.84
CA GLY A 717 -13.81 -33.14 -8.52
C GLY A 717 -14.61 -32.06 -7.78
N THR A 718 -13.94 -31.07 -7.18
CA THR A 718 -14.57 -29.97 -6.42
C THR A 718 -15.37 -28.98 -7.28
N GLN A 719 -15.25 -29.03 -8.60
CA GLN A 719 -16.04 -28.21 -9.54
C GLN A 719 -17.42 -28.81 -9.82
N SER A 720 -17.63 -30.09 -9.48
CA SER A 720 -18.96 -30.71 -9.52
C SER A 720 -19.76 -30.37 -8.27
N GLU A 721 -21.08 -30.31 -8.37
CA GLU A 721 -21.95 -29.97 -7.24
C GLU A 721 -21.79 -30.95 -6.06
N SER A 722 -21.82 -32.26 -6.34
CA SER A 722 -21.63 -33.31 -5.34
C SER A 722 -20.23 -33.27 -4.71
N GLY A 723 -19.19 -33.06 -5.51
CA GLY A 723 -17.81 -32.95 -5.02
C GLY A 723 -17.57 -31.71 -4.15
N SER A 724 -18.17 -30.57 -4.53
CA SER A 724 -18.14 -29.34 -3.74
C SER A 724 -18.85 -29.51 -2.39
N LYS A 725 -20.05 -30.12 -2.37
CA LYS A 725 -20.80 -30.42 -1.13
C LYS A 725 -20.04 -31.36 -0.20
N ALA A 726 -19.45 -32.43 -0.74
CA ALA A 726 -18.69 -33.39 0.06
C ALA A 726 -17.43 -32.76 0.68
N MET A 727 -16.66 -32.01 -0.11
CA MET A 727 -15.48 -31.31 0.38
C MET A 727 -15.84 -30.26 1.43
N PHE A 728 -16.94 -29.53 1.25
CA PHE A 728 -17.43 -28.56 2.22
C PHE A 728 -17.71 -29.20 3.59
N TRP A 729 -18.49 -30.29 3.64
CA TRP A 729 -18.79 -30.97 4.90
C TRP A 729 -17.56 -31.59 5.55
N LEU A 730 -16.65 -32.16 4.75
CA LEU A 730 -15.38 -32.70 5.24
C LEU A 730 -14.53 -31.61 5.90
N LEU A 731 -14.32 -30.48 5.22
CA LEU A 731 -13.55 -29.36 5.76
C LEU A 731 -14.24 -28.74 6.98
N LEU A 732 -15.56 -28.60 6.96
CA LEU A 732 -16.32 -28.08 8.09
C LEU A 732 -16.17 -28.96 9.33
N VAL A 733 -16.27 -30.29 9.19
CA VAL A 733 -16.07 -31.23 10.30
C VAL A 733 -14.66 -31.14 10.85
N ILE A 734 -13.64 -31.14 9.99
CA ILE A 734 -12.23 -31.01 10.42
C ILE A 734 -12.03 -29.72 11.22
N LEU A 735 -12.57 -28.60 10.73
CA LEU A 735 -12.41 -27.31 11.37
C LEU A 735 -13.19 -27.20 12.69
N ILE A 736 -14.40 -27.78 12.77
CA ILE A 736 -15.16 -27.86 14.03
C ILE A 736 -14.41 -28.72 15.06
N LEU A 737 -13.86 -29.87 14.64
CA LEU A 737 -13.05 -30.72 15.53
C LEU A 737 -11.84 -29.96 16.06
N LEU A 738 -11.20 -29.13 15.24
CA LEU A 738 -10.09 -28.27 15.68
C LEU A 738 -10.56 -27.22 16.70
N VAL A 739 -11.73 -26.60 16.49
CA VAL A 739 -12.32 -25.66 17.45
C VAL A 739 -12.59 -26.32 18.81
N LEU A 740 -13.14 -27.54 18.79
CA LEU A 740 -13.43 -28.31 19.98
C LEU A 740 -12.15 -28.73 20.71
N TRP A 741 -11.11 -29.13 19.96
CA TRP A 741 -9.81 -29.56 20.48
C TRP A 741 -9.05 -28.47 21.26
N LEU A 742 -9.30 -27.18 20.99
CA LEU A 742 -8.54 -26.10 21.61
C LEU A 742 -8.61 -26.13 23.16
N PRO A 743 -7.49 -25.97 23.85
CA PRO A 743 -7.43 -26.08 25.30
C PRO A 743 -8.14 -24.91 26.00
N SER A 744 -8.62 -25.15 27.22
CA SER A 744 -9.21 -24.11 28.07
C SER A 744 -9.04 -24.43 29.55
N VAL A 745 -8.96 -23.40 30.39
CA VAL A 745 -8.70 -23.52 31.83
C VAL A 745 -9.96 -23.94 32.60
N SER A 746 -11.13 -23.48 32.13
CA SER A 746 -12.42 -23.79 32.74
C SER A 746 -13.51 -23.91 31.68
N TYR A 747 -14.60 -24.58 32.01
CA TYR A 747 -15.72 -24.71 31.09
C TYR A 747 -16.34 -23.34 30.72
N PHE A 748 -16.40 -22.39 31.66
CA PHE A 748 -16.83 -21.02 31.39
C PHE A 748 -15.90 -20.27 30.42
N THR A 749 -14.59 -20.36 30.63
CA THR A 749 -13.63 -19.72 29.73
C THR A 749 -13.67 -20.35 28.34
N LYS A 750 -13.93 -21.66 28.22
CA LYS A 750 -14.17 -22.34 26.94
C LYS A 750 -15.40 -21.78 26.24
N VAL A 751 -16.53 -21.64 26.93
CA VAL A 751 -17.77 -21.07 26.36
C VAL A 751 -17.57 -19.62 25.92
N LEU A 752 -16.88 -18.80 26.73
CA LEU A 752 -16.55 -17.42 26.38
C LEU A 752 -15.65 -17.35 25.13
N GLN A 753 -14.61 -18.17 25.08
CA GLN A 753 -13.67 -18.25 23.95
C GLN A 753 -14.38 -18.68 22.66
N VAL A 754 -15.19 -19.75 22.71
CA VAL A 754 -15.96 -20.25 21.56
C VAL A 754 -16.98 -19.20 21.10
N SER A 755 -17.66 -18.53 22.03
CA SER A 755 -18.60 -17.46 21.69
C SER A 755 -17.90 -16.28 20.99
N ASN A 756 -16.76 -15.83 21.52
CA ASN A 756 -15.96 -14.77 20.90
C ASN A 756 -15.44 -15.16 19.50
N PHE A 757 -15.06 -16.42 19.33
CA PHE A 757 -14.69 -16.98 18.03
C PHE A 757 -15.86 -16.94 17.05
N ILE A 758 -17.06 -17.40 17.45
CA ILE A 758 -18.26 -17.41 16.61
C ILE A 758 -18.68 -15.99 16.19
N VAL A 759 -18.60 -15.01 17.10
CA VAL A 759 -18.85 -13.60 16.76
C VAL A 759 -17.85 -13.12 15.70
N THR A 760 -16.56 -13.41 15.90
CA THR A 760 -15.50 -13.04 14.95
C THR A 760 -15.72 -13.71 13.59
N LEU A 761 -16.03 -15.01 13.59
CA LEU A 761 -16.40 -15.76 12.39
C LEU A 761 -17.57 -15.10 11.67
N SER A 762 -18.63 -14.73 12.40
CA SER A 762 -19.82 -14.10 11.82
C SER A 762 -19.47 -12.77 11.15
N ILE A 763 -18.69 -11.91 11.81
CA ILE A 763 -18.24 -10.62 11.24
C ILE A 763 -17.44 -10.85 9.96
N PHE A 764 -16.40 -11.69 10.01
CA PHE A 764 -15.53 -11.97 8.87
C PHE A 764 -16.29 -12.62 7.70
N LEU A 765 -17.25 -13.48 8.01
CA LEU A 765 -18.07 -14.16 7.03
C LEU A 765 -19.05 -13.22 6.33
N ILE A 766 -19.70 -12.32 7.06
CA ILE A 766 -20.60 -11.31 6.49
C ILE A 766 -19.80 -10.35 5.59
N LEU A 767 -18.60 -9.95 6.01
CA LEU A 767 -17.69 -9.17 5.17
C LEU A 767 -17.24 -9.96 3.92
N ALA A 768 -16.92 -11.24 4.07
CA ALA A 768 -16.56 -12.10 2.94
C ALA A 768 -17.73 -12.27 1.96
N TYR A 769 -18.98 -12.36 2.43
CA TYR A 769 -20.16 -12.36 1.57
C TYR A 769 -20.35 -11.06 0.81
N SER A 770 -20.14 -9.92 1.47
CA SER A 770 -20.17 -8.62 0.80
C SER A 770 -19.09 -8.53 -0.30
N LEU A 771 -17.85 -8.97 -0.02
CA LEU A 771 -16.82 -9.10 -1.06
C LEU A 771 -17.20 -10.11 -2.15
N ASN A 772 -17.92 -11.18 -1.82
CA ASN A 772 -18.36 -12.17 -2.79
C ASN A 772 -19.36 -11.59 -3.80
N ILE A 773 -20.17 -10.63 -3.39
CA ILE A 773 -21.05 -9.87 -4.29
C ILE A 773 -20.23 -8.92 -5.18
N HIS A 774 -19.31 -8.15 -4.59
CA HIS A 774 -18.49 -7.18 -5.32
C HIS A 774 -17.51 -7.86 -6.27
N LYS A 775 -16.57 -8.66 -5.76
CA LYS A 775 -15.58 -9.31 -6.63
C LYS A 775 -16.10 -10.60 -7.24
N GLY A 776 -16.74 -11.44 -6.44
CA GLY A 776 -17.15 -12.78 -6.88
C GLY A 776 -18.21 -12.73 -7.98
N MET A 777 -19.25 -11.92 -7.84
CA MET A 777 -20.38 -11.89 -8.78
C MET A 777 -20.28 -10.78 -9.82
N THR A 778 -19.85 -9.56 -9.47
CA THR A 778 -19.79 -8.43 -10.42
C THR A 778 -18.41 -8.13 -10.99
N GLY A 779 -17.35 -8.74 -10.46
CA GLY A 779 -15.97 -8.51 -10.89
C GLY A 779 -15.32 -7.25 -10.34
N LEU A 780 -16.04 -6.45 -9.53
CA LEU A 780 -15.56 -5.21 -8.93
C LEU A 780 -14.54 -5.49 -7.82
N LEU A 781 -13.32 -5.01 -8.00
CA LEU A 781 -12.23 -5.28 -7.07
C LEU A 781 -12.22 -4.28 -5.90
N ASN A 782 -13.02 -4.56 -4.87
CA ASN A 782 -13.20 -3.68 -3.72
C ASN A 782 -12.21 -4.00 -2.58
N PHE A 783 -11.13 -3.24 -2.46
CA PHE A 783 -10.22 -3.31 -1.30
C PHE A 783 -10.61 -2.35 -0.16
N GLY A 784 -11.69 -1.59 -0.32
CA GLY A 784 -12.22 -0.67 0.67
C GLY A 784 -13.41 -1.22 1.46
N ILE A 785 -13.62 -2.53 1.58
CA ILE A 785 -14.82 -3.02 2.29
C ILE A 785 -14.90 -2.54 3.75
N ILE A 786 -13.75 -2.29 4.37
CA ILE A 786 -13.67 -1.73 5.72
C ILE A 786 -14.28 -0.33 5.81
N PHE A 787 -14.31 0.44 4.72
CA PHE A 787 -15.00 1.74 4.69
C PHE A 787 -16.49 1.56 5.04
N PHE A 788 -17.16 0.60 4.42
CA PHE A 788 -18.58 0.35 4.67
C PHE A 788 -18.83 -0.21 6.08
N ALA A 789 -17.95 -1.10 6.55
CA ALA A 789 -18.01 -1.60 7.92
C ALA A 789 -17.73 -0.49 8.95
N ALA A 790 -16.79 0.41 8.66
CA ALA A 790 -16.47 1.56 9.48
C ALA A 790 -17.67 2.51 9.61
N VAL A 791 -18.33 2.83 8.49
CA VAL A 791 -19.58 3.62 8.49
C VAL A 791 -20.62 2.94 9.38
N GLY A 792 -20.80 1.62 9.26
CA GLY A 792 -21.71 0.87 10.12
C GLY A 792 -21.39 0.94 11.61
N ALA A 793 -20.12 0.75 11.97
CA ALA A 793 -19.64 0.82 13.34
C ALA A 793 -19.79 2.23 13.95
N VAL A 794 -19.41 3.26 13.19
CA VAL A 794 -19.47 4.68 13.59
C VAL A 794 -20.91 5.14 13.78
N VAL A 795 -21.78 4.88 12.80
CA VAL A 795 -23.18 5.31 12.87
C VAL A 795 -23.89 4.63 14.05
N VAL A 796 -23.76 3.32 14.22
CA VAL A 796 -24.40 2.64 15.36
C VAL A 796 -23.81 3.12 16.68
N GLY A 797 -22.48 3.25 16.79
CA GLY A 797 -21.83 3.67 18.03
C GLY A 797 -22.23 5.08 18.46
N ILE A 798 -22.31 6.04 17.54
CA ILE A 798 -22.63 7.44 17.84
C ILE A 798 -24.13 7.61 18.09
N LEU A 799 -24.99 7.03 17.24
CA LEU A 799 -26.43 7.17 17.40
C LEU A 799 -26.90 6.56 18.72
N THR A 800 -26.32 5.44 19.15
CA THR A 800 -26.72 4.77 20.40
C THR A 800 -26.03 5.31 21.64
N ALA A 801 -24.93 6.06 21.49
CA ALA A 801 -24.23 6.61 22.65
C ALA A 801 -25.14 7.59 23.43
N PRO A 802 -25.05 7.61 24.78
CA PRO A 802 -25.80 8.56 25.60
C PRO A 802 -25.49 10.02 25.24
N SER A 803 -26.49 10.90 25.39
CA SER A 803 -26.34 12.35 25.14
C SER A 803 -25.28 13.01 26.01
N GLU A 804 -25.10 12.53 27.25
CA GLU A 804 -24.04 12.96 28.18
C GLU A 804 -22.62 12.70 27.65
N LEU A 805 -22.48 11.78 26.69
CA LEU A 805 -21.21 11.33 26.11
C LEU A 805 -21.06 11.78 24.65
N TYR A 806 -21.75 12.86 24.26
CA TYR A 806 -21.78 13.40 22.88
C TYR A 806 -22.42 12.45 21.85
N GLY A 807 -23.33 11.57 22.28
CA GLY A 807 -24.15 10.73 21.41
C GLY A 807 -25.60 11.23 21.25
N TYR A 808 -26.45 10.45 20.57
CA TYR A 808 -27.85 10.84 20.29
C TYR A 808 -28.91 10.03 21.05
N ASP A 809 -28.51 9.03 21.84
CA ASP A 809 -29.40 8.18 22.66
C ASP A 809 -30.53 7.48 21.87
N TRP A 810 -30.27 7.09 20.63
CA TRP A 810 -31.22 6.34 19.81
C TRP A 810 -31.29 4.86 20.23
N PRO A 811 -32.48 4.24 20.11
CA PRO A 811 -32.60 2.79 20.26
C PRO A 811 -31.74 2.05 19.23
N ILE A 812 -31.21 0.89 19.65
CA ILE A 812 -30.16 0.17 18.91
C ILE A 812 -30.63 -0.35 17.54
N PHE A 813 -31.86 -0.86 17.44
CA PHE A 813 -32.37 -1.43 16.18
C PHE A 813 -32.65 -0.38 15.08
N PRO A 814 -33.32 0.76 15.37
CA PRO A 814 -33.39 1.89 14.44
C PRO A 814 -32.01 2.38 13.99
N ALA A 815 -31.06 2.54 14.93
CA ALA A 815 -29.70 2.95 14.61
C ALA A 815 -29.00 1.97 13.64
N LEU A 816 -29.21 0.66 13.84
CA LEU A 816 -28.70 -0.37 12.93
C LEU A 816 -29.28 -0.25 11.51
N ILE A 817 -30.59 -0.02 11.39
CA ILE A 817 -31.26 0.12 10.09
C ILE A 817 -30.72 1.36 9.36
N VAL A 818 -30.59 2.48 10.05
CA VAL A 818 -30.00 3.71 9.49
C VAL A 818 -28.56 3.48 9.06
N ALA A 819 -27.76 2.77 9.86
CA ALA A 819 -26.39 2.41 9.51
C ALA A 819 -26.30 1.58 8.20
N MET A 820 -27.20 0.61 8.02
CA MET A 820 -27.26 -0.19 6.78
C MET A 820 -27.69 0.66 5.57
N ILE A 821 -28.68 1.55 5.75
CA ILE A 821 -29.16 2.45 4.69
C ILE A 821 -28.06 3.43 4.28
N LEU A 822 -27.37 4.04 5.24
CA LEU A 822 -26.23 4.92 4.95
C LEU A 822 -25.11 4.18 4.25
N GLY A 823 -24.80 2.94 4.68
CA GLY A 823 -23.88 2.06 3.97
C GLY A 823 -24.29 1.86 2.50
N ALA A 824 -25.57 1.58 2.23
CA ALA A 824 -26.09 1.43 0.88
C ALA A 824 -25.98 2.71 0.04
N ILE A 825 -26.31 3.87 0.63
CA ILE A 825 -26.21 5.18 -0.02
C ILE A 825 -24.76 5.48 -0.40
N PHE A 826 -23.81 5.31 0.52
CA PHE A 826 -22.39 5.47 0.22
C PHE A 826 -21.91 4.50 -0.86
N GLY A 827 -22.38 3.24 -0.82
CA GLY A 827 -22.09 2.26 -1.87
C GLY A 827 -22.62 2.68 -3.24
N TRP A 828 -23.85 3.19 -3.32
CA TRP A 828 -24.43 3.69 -4.56
C TRP A 828 -23.69 4.91 -5.10
N LEU A 829 -23.41 5.89 -4.23
CA LEU A 829 -22.69 7.12 -4.59
C LEU A 829 -21.29 6.83 -5.10
N LEU A 830 -20.60 5.83 -4.53
CA LEU A 830 -19.26 5.42 -4.94
C LEU A 830 -19.25 4.80 -6.34
N ALA A 831 -20.31 4.11 -6.74
CA ALA A 831 -20.36 3.44 -8.04
C ALA A 831 -20.34 4.41 -9.21
N TYR A 832 -20.99 5.57 -9.10
CA TYR A 832 -21.07 6.54 -10.20
C TYR A 832 -19.71 7.06 -10.69
N PRO A 833 -18.82 7.57 -9.82
CA PRO A 833 -17.50 8.04 -10.25
C PRO A 833 -16.55 6.92 -10.65
N THR A 834 -16.78 5.70 -10.16
CA THR A 834 -15.79 4.63 -10.27
C THR A 834 -16.10 3.56 -11.30
N ALA A 835 -17.36 3.38 -11.71
CA ALA A 835 -17.76 2.34 -12.64
C ALA A 835 -17.21 2.49 -14.07
N ARG A 836 -16.70 3.68 -14.43
CA ARG A 836 -16.03 3.94 -15.71
C ARG A 836 -14.51 3.72 -15.67
N LEU A 837 -13.97 3.43 -14.49
CA LEU A 837 -12.54 3.28 -14.29
C LEU A 837 -12.13 1.80 -14.43
N ARG A 838 -10.87 1.58 -14.84
CA ARG A 838 -10.25 0.25 -14.80
C ARG A 838 -10.33 -0.34 -13.38
N SER A 839 -10.40 -1.66 -13.26
CA SER A 839 -10.46 -2.37 -11.96
C SER A 839 -9.40 -1.90 -10.97
N ASP A 840 -8.18 -1.65 -11.44
CA ASP A 840 -7.05 -1.14 -10.66
C ASP A 840 -7.35 0.21 -9.97
N TYR A 841 -8.01 1.15 -10.66
CA TYR A 841 -8.35 2.46 -10.09
C TYR A 841 -9.47 2.34 -9.06
N PHE A 842 -10.49 1.51 -9.34
CA PHE A 842 -11.56 1.22 -8.39
C PHE A 842 -10.99 0.66 -7.08
N ALA A 843 -10.02 -0.24 -7.19
CA ALA A 843 -9.30 -0.83 -6.07
C ALA A 843 -8.58 0.22 -5.20
N ILE A 844 -7.85 1.13 -5.84
CA ILE A 844 -7.09 2.17 -5.13
C ILE A 844 -8.01 3.18 -4.44
N ILE A 845 -9.08 3.61 -5.12
CA ILE A 845 -10.03 4.60 -4.58
C ILE A 845 -10.76 4.04 -3.36
N THR A 846 -11.17 2.77 -3.41
CA THR A 846 -11.87 2.13 -2.29
C THR A 846 -10.97 2.02 -1.05
N ILE A 847 -9.68 1.68 -1.21
CA ILE A 847 -8.73 1.70 -0.07
C ILE A 847 -8.58 3.11 0.49
N SER A 848 -8.44 4.10 -0.40
CA SER A 848 -8.26 5.51 -0.01
C SER A 848 -9.44 6.00 0.81
N LEU A 849 -10.68 5.61 0.48
CA LEU A 849 -11.87 5.96 1.26
C LEU A 849 -11.87 5.35 2.67
N GLY A 850 -11.43 4.10 2.82
CA GLY A 850 -11.26 3.49 4.14
C GLY A 850 -10.24 4.27 4.99
N GLU A 851 -9.16 4.73 4.37
CA GLU A 851 -8.14 5.53 5.04
C GLU A 851 -8.63 6.95 5.37
N ILE A 852 -9.43 7.57 4.50
CA ILE A 852 -10.10 8.85 4.77
C ILE A 852 -10.96 8.73 6.03
N VAL A 853 -11.83 7.71 6.13
CA VAL A 853 -12.68 7.53 7.32
C VAL A 853 -11.86 7.26 8.58
N ARG A 854 -10.78 6.48 8.47
CA ARG A 854 -9.86 6.24 9.58
C ARG A 854 -9.26 7.53 10.12
N LEU A 855 -8.77 8.39 9.23
CA LEU A 855 -8.17 9.68 9.59
C LEU A 855 -9.21 10.69 10.05
N LEU A 856 -10.42 10.69 9.48
CA LEU A 856 -11.54 11.49 9.97
C LEU A 856 -11.92 11.11 11.40
N LEU A 857 -11.96 9.82 11.74
CA LEU A 857 -12.21 9.37 13.11
C LEU A 857 -11.07 9.80 14.07
N MET A 858 -9.86 9.99 13.57
CA MET A 858 -8.73 10.54 14.34
C MET A 858 -8.82 12.06 14.50
N GLY A 859 -9.34 12.80 13.52
CA GLY A 859 -9.31 14.27 13.49
C GLY A 859 -10.61 14.96 13.95
N GLU A 860 -11.78 14.40 13.61
CA GLU A 860 -13.08 15.04 13.75
C GLU A 860 -13.76 14.71 15.09
N PRO A 861 -14.10 15.70 15.93
CA PRO A 861 -14.84 15.47 17.17
C PRO A 861 -16.26 14.93 16.96
N LEU A 862 -16.96 15.32 15.89
CA LEU A 862 -18.32 14.83 15.57
C LEU A 862 -18.39 13.31 15.38
N LEU A 863 -17.25 12.67 15.10
CA LEU A 863 -17.16 11.23 14.92
C LEU A 863 -16.75 10.50 16.21
N ARG A 864 -16.75 11.17 17.37
CA ARG A 864 -16.34 10.64 18.67
C ARG A 864 -17.52 10.70 19.65
N ALA A 865 -17.62 9.68 20.49
CA ALA A 865 -18.53 9.69 21.64
C ALA A 865 -17.89 8.88 22.79
N GLY A 866 -17.92 9.38 24.02
CA GLY A 866 -17.29 8.71 25.17
C GLY A 866 -17.00 9.63 26.37
N GLY A 867 -16.51 9.02 27.46
CA GLY A 867 -16.41 9.68 28.79
C GLY A 867 -15.27 10.69 28.98
N ASN A 868 -14.36 10.81 28.02
CA ASN A 868 -13.27 11.79 28.10
C ASN A 868 -13.37 12.73 26.88
N GLN A 869 -13.30 14.04 27.10
CA GLN A 869 -13.30 15.07 26.04
C GLN A 869 -12.18 14.85 24.98
N SER A 870 -11.12 14.11 25.33
CA SER A 870 -10.01 13.75 24.43
C SER A 870 -10.06 12.30 23.90
N ALA A 871 -11.13 11.54 24.14
CA ALA A 871 -11.19 10.13 23.73
C ALA A 871 -11.15 10.01 22.19
N ILE A 872 -10.16 9.28 21.66
CA ILE A 872 -10.09 8.94 20.24
C ILE A 872 -10.99 7.72 19.98
N GLY A 873 -11.98 7.88 19.10
CA GLY A 873 -12.93 6.84 18.71
C GLY A 873 -14.27 6.92 19.44
N VAL A 874 -15.02 5.82 19.46
CA VAL A 874 -16.38 5.74 20.02
C VAL A 874 -16.42 4.66 21.10
N GLN A 875 -16.87 4.97 22.30
CA GLN A 875 -16.89 4.08 23.46
C GLN A 875 -18.13 4.30 24.34
N ARG A 876 -18.41 3.36 25.26
CA ARG A 876 -19.47 3.47 26.28
C ARG A 876 -20.91 3.61 25.72
N TYR A 877 -21.17 3.10 24.52
CA TYR A 877 -22.52 2.94 24.00
C TYR A 877 -23.19 1.67 24.57
N PRO A 878 -24.52 1.65 24.71
CA PRO A 878 -25.27 0.48 25.16
C PRO A 878 -25.13 -0.67 24.15
N LEU A 879 -25.09 -1.89 24.68
CA LEU A 879 -24.97 -3.11 23.88
C LEU A 879 -26.36 -3.73 23.67
N PRO A 880 -26.65 -4.31 22.49
CA PRO A 880 -27.98 -4.82 22.16
C PRO A 880 -28.44 -5.90 23.14
N LEU A 881 -29.63 -5.70 23.72
CA LEU A 881 -30.27 -6.67 24.61
C LEU A 881 -29.42 -7.06 25.83
N ARG A 882 -28.40 -6.28 26.21
CA ARG A 882 -27.52 -6.59 27.35
C ARG A 882 -28.25 -6.52 28.69
N GLU A 883 -29.12 -5.53 28.86
CA GLU A 883 -30.00 -5.41 30.03
C GLU A 883 -30.93 -6.62 30.13
N TRP A 884 -31.63 -6.94 29.05
CA TRP A 884 -32.52 -8.10 28.99
C TRP A 884 -31.81 -9.42 29.28
N TRP A 885 -30.57 -9.59 28.79
CA TRP A 885 -29.78 -10.80 29.01
C TRP A 885 -29.46 -11.07 30.49
N PHE A 886 -29.04 -10.04 31.23
CA PHE A 886 -28.57 -10.18 32.61
C PHE A 886 -29.63 -9.85 33.68
N CYS A 887 -30.54 -8.92 33.41
CA CYS A 887 -31.53 -8.45 34.38
C CYS A 887 -32.97 -8.88 34.07
N GLY A 888 -33.26 -9.42 32.88
CA GLY A 888 -34.63 -9.72 32.45
C GLY A 888 -35.37 -8.52 31.85
N SER A 889 -36.70 -8.61 31.71
CA SER A 889 -37.53 -7.53 31.12
C SER A 889 -37.57 -6.26 31.97
N ASP A 890 -37.51 -6.42 33.30
CA ASP A 890 -37.56 -5.32 34.26
C ASP A 890 -36.37 -5.43 35.23
N PRO A 891 -35.39 -4.51 35.18
CA PRO A 891 -34.21 -4.60 36.03
C PRO A 891 -34.57 -4.40 37.52
N PRO A 892 -34.12 -5.29 38.41
CA PRO A 892 -34.39 -5.16 39.85
C PRO A 892 -33.75 -3.90 40.43
N LEU A 893 -34.37 -3.35 41.48
CA LEU A 893 -33.87 -2.17 42.19
C LEU A 893 -32.85 -2.56 43.26
N SER A 894 -31.84 -1.71 43.46
CA SER A 894 -30.85 -1.83 44.52
C SER A 894 -31.48 -1.51 45.88
N SER A 895 -30.76 -1.79 46.97
CA SER A 895 -31.15 -1.36 48.31
C SER A 895 -31.24 0.16 48.47
N SER A 896 -30.67 0.95 47.54
CA SER A 896 -30.77 2.41 47.45
C SER A 896 -31.92 2.89 46.55
N GLY A 897 -32.71 2.00 45.94
CA GLY A 897 -33.81 2.34 45.04
C GLY A 897 -33.38 2.72 43.62
N GLU A 898 -32.14 2.45 43.22
CA GLU A 898 -31.63 2.66 41.86
C GLU A 898 -31.71 1.37 41.04
N LYS A 899 -31.98 1.45 39.73
CA LYS A 899 -31.97 0.27 38.86
C LYS A 899 -30.58 -0.36 38.85
N LEU A 900 -30.49 -1.68 39.06
CA LEU A 900 -29.20 -2.36 38.95
C LEU A 900 -28.63 -2.24 37.54
N SER A 901 -27.34 -1.93 37.44
CA SER A 901 -26.62 -2.02 36.18
C SER A 901 -26.57 -3.47 35.69
N PRO A 902 -26.48 -3.74 34.37
CA PRO A 902 -26.37 -5.10 33.82
C PRO A 902 -25.20 -5.90 34.41
N ILE A 903 -24.12 -5.21 34.79
CA ILE A 903 -22.95 -5.83 35.43
C ILE A 903 -23.32 -6.26 36.86
N ALA A 904 -24.03 -5.42 37.61
CA ALA A 904 -24.50 -5.77 38.96
C ALA A 904 -25.51 -6.94 38.93
N CYS A 905 -26.39 -7.00 37.92
CA CYS A 905 -27.28 -8.14 37.76
C CYS A 905 -26.52 -9.45 37.50
N SER A 906 -25.40 -9.40 36.79
CA SER A 906 -24.60 -10.61 36.50
C SER A 906 -23.88 -11.19 37.72
N THR A 907 -23.66 -10.40 38.77
CA THR A 907 -22.94 -10.82 39.98
C THR A 907 -23.85 -11.04 41.18
N THR A 908 -25.09 -10.56 41.14
CA THR A 908 -26.05 -10.69 42.24
C THR A 908 -26.74 -12.06 42.17
N SER A 909 -26.61 -12.84 43.23
CA SER A 909 -27.26 -14.15 43.36
C SER A 909 -28.77 -14.01 43.55
N GLY A 910 -29.56 -14.84 42.86
CA GLY A 910 -31.02 -14.89 43.00
C GLY A 910 -31.82 -14.04 42.00
N ILE A 911 -31.17 -13.51 40.95
CA ILE A 911 -31.86 -12.85 39.83
C ILE A 911 -32.11 -13.87 38.72
N ASP A 912 -33.38 -14.19 38.47
CA ASP A 912 -33.79 -15.07 37.37
C ASP A 912 -33.69 -14.33 36.03
N SER A 913 -32.62 -14.61 35.29
CA SER A 913 -32.35 -14.03 33.97
C SER A 913 -32.13 -15.10 32.91
N ILE A 914 -32.22 -14.69 31.63
CA ILE A 914 -31.92 -15.59 30.51
C ILE A 914 -30.46 -16.05 30.58
N ALA A 915 -29.53 -15.20 31.03
CA ALA A 915 -28.13 -15.58 31.23
C ALA A 915 -27.98 -16.73 32.23
N VAL A 916 -28.71 -16.71 33.35
CA VAL A 916 -28.70 -17.80 34.35
C VAL A 916 -29.32 -19.06 33.75
N THR A 917 -30.49 -18.93 33.12
CA THR A 917 -31.20 -20.07 32.49
C THR A 917 -30.33 -20.80 31.45
N VAL A 918 -29.68 -20.03 30.56
CA VAL A 918 -28.75 -20.58 29.56
C VAL A 918 -27.49 -21.14 30.22
N GLY A 919 -27.02 -20.49 31.29
CA GLY A 919 -25.94 -20.96 32.15
C GLY A 919 -26.23 -22.36 32.71
N ASP A 920 -27.43 -22.55 33.24
CA ASP A 920 -27.88 -23.80 33.84
C ASP A 920 -28.08 -24.91 32.80
N ILE A 921 -28.68 -24.59 31.64
CA ILE A 921 -28.86 -25.54 30.53
C ILE A 921 -27.52 -26.13 30.07
N ILE A 922 -26.48 -25.31 30.04
CA ILE A 922 -25.15 -25.70 29.53
C ILE A 922 -24.26 -26.21 30.67
N GLY A 923 -24.69 -26.08 31.94
CA GLY A 923 -23.94 -26.56 33.11
C GLY A 923 -22.77 -25.68 33.52
N LEU A 924 -22.89 -24.35 33.35
CA LEU A 924 -21.82 -23.38 33.66
C LEU A 924 -21.67 -23.06 35.15
N GLY A 925 -22.70 -23.28 35.97
CA GLY A 925 -22.73 -22.94 37.40
C GLY A 925 -22.67 -21.43 37.70
N GLN A 926 -22.73 -20.59 36.67
CA GLN A 926 -22.74 -19.14 36.71
C GLN A 926 -23.44 -18.59 35.45
N PRO A 927 -23.88 -17.32 35.43
CA PRO A 927 -24.57 -16.73 34.29
C PRO A 927 -23.75 -16.78 32.99
N ALA A 928 -24.39 -17.12 31.87
CA ALA A 928 -23.74 -17.20 30.56
C ALA A 928 -23.19 -15.84 30.09
N PRO A 929 -21.99 -15.81 29.48
CA PRO A 929 -21.35 -14.56 29.07
C PRO A 929 -22.12 -13.87 27.94
N TYR A 930 -22.16 -12.54 27.95
CA TYR A 930 -22.85 -11.74 26.91
C TYR A 930 -22.36 -12.03 25.48
N MET A 931 -21.08 -12.41 25.31
CA MET A 931 -20.53 -12.80 24.02
C MET A 931 -21.30 -13.97 23.38
N MET A 932 -21.95 -14.82 24.18
CA MET A 932 -22.80 -15.91 23.69
C MET A 932 -24.07 -15.38 23.01
N LEU A 933 -24.73 -14.39 23.61
CA LEU A 933 -25.88 -13.73 22.97
C LEU A 933 -25.48 -13.06 21.65
N LEU A 934 -24.36 -12.34 21.66
CA LEU A 934 -23.85 -11.71 20.44
C LEU A 934 -23.48 -12.75 19.37
N ALA A 935 -22.98 -13.92 19.76
CA ALA A 935 -22.71 -15.04 18.86
C ALA A 935 -24.00 -15.58 18.22
N ILE A 936 -25.08 -15.71 18.99
CA ILE A 936 -26.39 -16.12 18.48
C ILE A 936 -26.93 -15.10 17.48
N ILE A 937 -26.87 -13.80 17.81
CA ILE A 937 -27.28 -12.72 16.89
C ILE A 937 -26.44 -12.75 15.60
N GLY A 938 -25.13 -12.94 15.72
CA GLY A 938 -24.21 -13.06 14.59
C GLY A 938 -24.55 -14.24 13.68
N LEU A 939 -24.79 -15.43 14.24
CA LEU A 939 -25.17 -16.64 13.49
C LEU A 939 -26.52 -16.49 12.80
N LEU A 940 -27.51 -15.91 13.47
CA LEU A 940 -28.81 -15.62 12.86
C LEU A 940 -28.66 -14.63 11.70
N GLY A 941 -27.86 -13.57 11.88
CA GLY A 941 -27.52 -12.63 10.82
C GLY A 941 -26.86 -13.30 9.61
N VAL A 942 -25.87 -14.16 9.86
CA VAL A 942 -25.21 -14.99 8.82
C VAL A 942 -26.22 -15.86 8.09
N ALA A 943 -27.10 -16.57 8.80
CA ALA A 943 -28.08 -17.47 8.19
C ALA A 943 -29.10 -16.72 7.31
N ILE A 944 -29.56 -15.55 7.76
CA ILE A 944 -30.45 -14.68 6.99
C ILE A 944 -29.75 -14.19 5.73
N ILE A 945 -28.53 -13.67 5.85
CA ILE A 945 -27.76 -13.14 4.72
C ILE A 945 -27.41 -14.26 3.74
N TRP A 946 -27.00 -15.44 4.22
CA TRP A 946 -26.78 -16.63 3.37
C TRP A 946 -28.00 -16.96 2.52
N LYS A 947 -29.18 -17.05 3.16
CA LYS A 947 -30.43 -17.39 2.48
C LYS A 947 -30.80 -16.32 1.44
N LEU A 948 -30.64 -15.05 1.81
CA LEU A 948 -30.87 -13.91 0.92
C LEU A 948 -29.95 -13.95 -0.30
N LEU A 949 -28.67 -14.25 -0.12
CA LEU A 949 -27.69 -14.30 -1.20
C LEU A 949 -27.92 -15.46 -2.16
N ASN A 950 -28.29 -16.64 -1.68
CA ASN A 950 -28.60 -17.76 -2.58
C ASN A 950 -29.80 -17.42 -3.47
N LEU A 951 -30.86 -16.88 -2.88
CA LEU A 951 -32.05 -16.45 -3.61
C LEU A 951 -31.69 -15.39 -4.66
N LEU A 952 -30.81 -14.45 -4.31
CA LEU A 952 -30.40 -13.37 -5.19
C LEU A 952 -29.41 -13.84 -6.28
N PHE A 953 -28.56 -14.82 -6.02
CA PHE A 953 -27.66 -15.41 -7.03
C PHE A 953 -28.38 -16.31 -8.03
N GLU A 954 -29.48 -16.94 -7.63
CA GLU A 954 -30.35 -17.74 -8.52
C GLU A 954 -31.29 -16.85 -9.35
N SER A 955 -31.55 -15.63 -8.89
CA SER A 955 -32.41 -14.66 -9.56
C SER A 955 -31.86 -14.19 -10.93
N PRO A 956 -32.71 -13.61 -11.80
CA PRO A 956 -32.26 -13.00 -13.06
C PRO A 956 -31.20 -11.92 -12.87
N TRP A 957 -31.28 -11.15 -11.78
CA TRP A 957 -30.29 -10.12 -11.47
C TRP A 957 -28.90 -10.73 -11.25
N GLY A 958 -28.81 -11.84 -10.51
CA GLY A 958 -27.56 -12.57 -10.31
C GLY A 958 -26.93 -13.06 -11.62
N ARG A 959 -27.74 -13.45 -12.61
CA ARG A 959 -27.25 -13.87 -13.94
C ARG A 959 -26.68 -12.69 -14.74
N ILE A 960 -27.32 -11.52 -14.68
CA ILE A 960 -26.81 -10.28 -15.30
C ILE A 960 -25.48 -9.87 -14.66
N LEU A 961 -25.35 -9.99 -13.34
CA LEU A 961 -24.10 -9.69 -12.67
C LEU A 961 -22.96 -10.60 -13.14
N ARG A 962 -23.21 -11.91 -13.30
CA ARG A 962 -22.21 -12.84 -13.83
C ARG A 962 -21.82 -12.52 -15.26
N SER A 963 -22.75 -12.14 -16.14
CA SER A 963 -22.39 -11.73 -17.50
C SER A 963 -21.54 -10.46 -17.51
N ILE A 964 -21.85 -9.47 -16.65
CA ILE A 964 -21.03 -8.26 -16.47
C ILE A 964 -19.61 -8.60 -16.00
N ARG A 965 -19.47 -9.54 -15.07
CA ARG A 965 -18.16 -9.99 -14.55
C ARG A 965 -17.33 -10.67 -15.63
N ASP A 966 -17.96 -11.51 -16.43
CA ASP A 966 -17.27 -12.32 -17.43
C ASP A 966 -16.86 -11.47 -18.65
N ASP A 967 -17.77 -10.62 -19.17
CA ASP A 967 -17.48 -9.63 -20.20
C ASP A 967 -18.48 -8.46 -20.15
N GLU A 968 -17.98 -7.31 -19.67
CA GLU A 968 -18.77 -6.09 -19.53
C GLU A 968 -19.21 -5.51 -20.89
N GLU A 969 -18.36 -5.55 -21.91
CA GLU A 969 -18.68 -4.99 -23.22
C GLU A 969 -19.80 -5.81 -23.90
N VAL A 970 -19.72 -7.14 -23.79
CA VAL A 970 -20.76 -8.04 -24.28
C VAL A 970 -22.08 -7.81 -23.55
N ALA A 971 -22.06 -7.65 -22.22
CA ALA A 971 -23.27 -7.36 -21.44
C ALA A 971 -23.92 -6.02 -21.86
N GLN A 972 -23.11 -4.99 -22.16
CA GLN A 972 -23.60 -3.71 -22.67
C GLN A 972 -24.24 -3.85 -24.07
N HIS A 973 -23.64 -4.65 -24.97
CA HIS A 973 -24.20 -4.92 -26.29
C HIS A 973 -25.54 -5.67 -26.25
N HIS A 974 -25.79 -6.46 -25.20
CA HIS A 974 -27.09 -7.09 -24.94
C HIS A 974 -28.14 -6.12 -24.36
N GLY A 975 -27.80 -4.84 -24.17
CA GLY A 975 -28.73 -3.81 -23.70
C GLY A 975 -28.87 -3.71 -22.18
N HIS A 976 -28.01 -4.38 -21.42
CA HIS A 976 -28.01 -4.26 -19.96
C HIS A 976 -27.28 -2.99 -19.51
N ASP A 977 -27.89 -2.22 -18.61
CA ASP A 977 -27.25 -1.05 -18.01
C ASP A 977 -26.25 -1.46 -16.92
N VAL A 978 -25.00 -1.63 -17.33
CA VAL A 978 -23.93 -2.08 -16.43
C VAL A 978 -23.69 -1.14 -15.25
N LEU A 979 -23.91 0.17 -15.44
CA LEU A 979 -23.67 1.18 -14.40
C LEU A 979 -24.62 0.96 -13.21
N THR A 980 -25.92 0.87 -13.47
CA THR A 980 -26.93 0.72 -12.42
C THR A 980 -26.84 -0.65 -11.75
N HIS A 981 -26.54 -1.71 -12.50
CA HIS A 981 -26.33 -3.04 -11.93
C HIS A 981 -25.10 -3.09 -11.01
N LYS A 982 -23.98 -2.48 -11.42
CA LYS A 982 -22.78 -2.32 -10.56
C LYS A 982 -23.08 -1.46 -9.34
N ALA A 983 -23.83 -0.37 -9.49
CA ALA A 983 -24.21 0.51 -8.38
C ALA A 983 -25.12 -0.18 -7.35
N ALA A 984 -26.13 -0.90 -7.83
CA ALA A 984 -27.01 -1.70 -6.98
C ALA A 984 -26.23 -2.80 -6.24
N SER A 985 -25.31 -3.47 -6.93
CA SER A 985 -24.44 -4.48 -6.32
C SER A 985 -23.53 -3.89 -5.25
N LEU A 986 -22.94 -2.72 -5.50
CA LEU A 986 -22.07 -2.06 -4.55
C LEU A 986 -22.86 -1.61 -3.32
N ALA A 987 -24.01 -0.97 -3.51
CA ALA A 987 -24.93 -0.54 -2.45
C ALA A 987 -25.39 -1.71 -1.57
N PHE A 988 -25.83 -2.82 -2.18
CA PHE A 988 -26.30 -3.98 -1.42
C PHE A 988 -25.19 -4.64 -0.61
N GLY A 989 -24.01 -4.84 -1.20
CA GLY A 989 -22.86 -5.35 -0.44
C GLY A 989 -22.38 -4.37 0.63
N ALA A 990 -22.49 -3.06 0.40
CA ALA A 990 -22.14 -2.05 1.40
C ALA A 990 -23.08 -2.07 2.62
N ALA A 991 -24.38 -2.28 2.42
CA ALA A 991 -25.33 -2.47 3.52
C ALA A 991 -24.98 -3.70 4.39
N ILE A 992 -24.64 -4.82 3.74
CA ILE A 992 -24.20 -6.06 4.40
C ILE A 992 -22.89 -5.82 5.20
N ALA A 993 -21.94 -5.09 4.62
CA ALA A 993 -20.70 -4.74 5.30
C ALA A 993 -20.93 -3.80 6.50
N ALA A 994 -21.84 -2.83 6.38
CA ALA A 994 -22.23 -1.96 7.49
C ALA A 994 -22.86 -2.73 8.66
N PHE A 995 -23.68 -3.75 8.38
CA PHE A 995 -24.20 -4.67 9.40
C PHE A 995 -23.07 -5.43 10.12
N ALA A 996 -22.08 -5.93 9.38
CA ALA A 996 -20.89 -6.56 10.00
C ALA A 996 -20.10 -5.57 10.87
N GLY A 997 -20.01 -4.31 10.43
CA GLY A 997 -19.41 -3.21 11.19
C GLY A 997 -20.09 -2.96 12.54
N ALA A 998 -21.42 -2.93 12.56
CA ALA A 998 -22.21 -2.79 13.79
C ALA A 998 -21.97 -3.96 14.77
N LEU A 999 -21.98 -5.20 14.26
CA LEU A 999 -21.63 -6.38 15.06
C LEU A 999 -20.21 -6.29 15.63
N TRP A 1000 -19.26 -5.75 14.84
CA TRP A 1000 -17.89 -5.57 15.29
C TRP A 1000 -17.77 -4.48 16.36
N ALA A 1001 -18.50 -3.37 16.24
CA ALA A 1001 -18.59 -2.37 17.29
C ALA A 1001 -19.06 -3.01 18.61
N TRP A 1002 -20.19 -3.72 18.60
CA TRP A 1002 -20.72 -4.38 19.79
C TRP A 1002 -19.77 -5.42 20.39
N LYS A 1003 -19.00 -6.12 19.55
CA LYS A 1003 -17.96 -7.05 20.01
C LYS A 1003 -16.84 -6.31 20.76
N LEU A 1004 -16.39 -5.17 20.23
CA LEU A 1004 -15.29 -4.42 20.82
C LEU A 1004 -15.71 -3.58 22.03
N SER A 1005 -17.01 -3.30 22.22
CA SER A 1005 -17.58 -2.42 23.27
C SER A 1005 -17.07 -0.96 23.26
N GLY A 1006 -16.20 -0.66 22.31
CA GLY A 1006 -15.56 0.62 22.07
C GLY A 1006 -14.48 0.40 21.01
N PHE A 1007 -14.35 1.32 20.06
CA PHE A 1007 -13.42 1.13 18.96
C PHE A 1007 -12.59 2.39 18.69
N GLN A 1008 -11.36 2.17 18.27
CA GLN A 1008 -10.39 3.21 17.92
C GLN A 1008 -10.04 3.12 16.44
N PRO A 1009 -9.66 4.22 15.77
CA PRO A 1009 -9.30 4.23 14.34
C PRO A 1009 -8.36 3.10 13.87
N SER A 1010 -7.53 2.54 14.74
CA SER A 1010 -6.65 1.41 14.43
C SER A 1010 -7.37 0.15 13.93
N PHE A 1011 -8.64 -0.11 14.30
CA PHE A 1011 -9.40 -1.26 13.79
C PHE A 1011 -9.73 -1.13 12.28
N MET A 1012 -9.77 0.11 11.78
CA MET A 1012 -10.05 0.42 10.37
C MET A 1012 -8.81 0.33 9.48
N SER A 1013 -7.63 0.03 10.04
CA SER A 1013 -6.40 -0.10 9.26
C SER A 1013 -6.54 -1.21 8.21
N PRO A 1014 -6.43 -0.91 6.89
CA PRO A 1014 -6.62 -1.90 5.84
C PRO A 1014 -5.73 -3.14 6.00
N ALA A 1015 -4.52 -2.94 6.54
CA ALA A 1015 -3.54 -4.00 6.80
C ALA A 1015 -4.02 -5.05 7.81
N ARG A 1016 -4.83 -4.66 8.80
CA ARG A 1016 -5.27 -5.55 9.90
C ARG A 1016 -6.64 -6.17 9.63
N SER A 1017 -7.48 -5.55 8.82
CA SER A 1017 -8.87 -5.96 8.63
C SER A 1017 -9.16 -6.39 7.19
N THR A 1018 -9.20 -5.46 6.23
CA THR A 1018 -9.63 -5.75 4.85
C THR A 1018 -8.86 -6.90 4.21
N PHE A 1019 -7.54 -6.95 4.41
CA PHE A 1019 -6.73 -7.95 3.75
C PHE A 1019 -6.93 -9.36 4.31
N LEU A 1020 -7.32 -9.48 5.58
CA LEU A 1020 -7.72 -10.75 6.16
C LEU A 1020 -9.05 -11.23 5.58
N VAL A 1021 -9.99 -10.31 5.32
CA VAL A 1021 -11.24 -10.63 4.63
C VAL A 1021 -10.96 -11.07 3.18
N TRP A 1022 -10.01 -10.41 2.49
CA TRP A 1022 -9.56 -10.85 1.17
C TRP A 1022 -8.87 -12.21 1.19
N ALA A 1023 -8.07 -12.50 2.21
CA ALA A 1023 -7.48 -13.82 2.41
C ALA A 1023 -8.59 -14.88 2.54
N ALA A 1024 -9.60 -14.63 3.38
CA ALA A 1024 -10.76 -15.51 3.55
C ALA A 1024 -11.51 -15.72 2.23
N PHE A 1025 -11.76 -14.64 1.47
CA PHE A 1025 -12.41 -14.70 0.15
C PHE A 1025 -11.62 -15.57 -0.85
N ILE A 1026 -10.31 -15.38 -0.94
CA ILE A 1026 -9.45 -16.10 -1.89
C ILE A 1026 -9.34 -17.58 -1.56
N ILE A 1027 -9.12 -17.89 -0.28
CA ILE A 1027 -9.02 -19.27 0.19
C ILE A 1027 -10.34 -19.99 -0.02
N GLY A 1028 -11.46 -19.32 0.28
CA GLY A 1028 -12.78 -19.89 0.13
C GLY A 1028 -13.14 -20.20 -1.33
N GLY A 1029 -12.86 -19.27 -2.24
CA GLY A 1029 -13.16 -19.38 -3.67
C GLY A 1029 -14.27 -18.43 -4.12
N ALA A 1030 -13.99 -17.68 -5.18
CA ALA A 1030 -14.88 -16.65 -5.68
C ALA A 1030 -16.24 -17.21 -6.13
N ALA A 1031 -17.31 -16.42 -5.93
CA ALA A 1031 -18.70 -16.72 -6.29
C ALA A 1031 -19.31 -17.98 -5.64
N ASN A 1032 -18.73 -18.47 -4.52
CA ASN A 1032 -19.26 -19.61 -3.78
C ASN A 1032 -19.45 -19.28 -2.28
N ASN A 1033 -20.71 -19.18 -1.83
CA ASN A 1033 -21.03 -18.88 -0.43
C ASN A 1033 -20.52 -19.96 0.55
N ARG A 1034 -20.49 -21.24 0.15
CA ARG A 1034 -19.90 -22.34 0.94
C ARG A 1034 -18.40 -22.19 1.08
N GLY A 1035 -17.74 -21.75 0.01
CA GLY A 1035 -16.33 -21.37 0.03
C GLY A 1035 -16.05 -20.27 1.04
N MET A 1036 -16.84 -19.20 1.03
CA MET A 1036 -16.67 -18.07 1.96
C MET A 1036 -16.72 -18.50 3.43
N LEU A 1037 -17.62 -19.41 3.81
CA LEU A 1037 -17.68 -19.95 5.18
C LEU A 1037 -16.38 -20.64 5.57
N ILE A 1038 -15.89 -21.55 4.73
CA ILE A 1038 -14.64 -22.28 5.01
C ILE A 1038 -13.45 -21.31 5.06
N GLY A 1039 -13.38 -20.36 4.13
CA GLY A 1039 -12.33 -19.34 4.11
C GLY A 1039 -12.32 -18.45 5.36
N ALA A 1040 -13.49 -17.96 5.79
CA ALA A 1040 -13.64 -17.17 7.01
C ALA A 1040 -13.31 -18.00 8.26
N LEU A 1041 -13.71 -19.29 8.28
CA LEU A 1041 -13.40 -20.21 9.37
C LEU A 1041 -11.89 -20.43 9.50
N ILE A 1042 -11.17 -20.67 8.39
CA ILE A 1042 -9.70 -20.83 8.40
C ILE A 1042 -9.01 -19.57 8.94
N ILE A 1043 -9.38 -18.38 8.45
CA ILE A 1043 -8.72 -17.13 8.87
C ILE A 1043 -8.99 -16.81 10.34
N THR A 1044 -10.23 -16.93 10.79
CA THR A 1044 -10.57 -16.68 12.20
C THR A 1044 -9.99 -17.72 13.15
N LEU A 1045 -9.88 -18.97 12.71
CA LEU A 1045 -9.25 -20.05 13.48
C LEU A 1045 -7.75 -19.83 13.61
N THR A 1046 -7.11 -19.33 12.55
CA THR A 1046 -5.69 -18.95 12.57
C THR A 1046 -5.45 -17.86 13.61
N ASP A 1047 -6.30 -16.82 13.66
CA ASP A 1047 -6.18 -15.77 14.67
C ASP A 1047 -6.26 -16.32 16.10
N PHE A 1048 -7.22 -17.21 16.35
CA PHE A 1048 -7.38 -17.85 17.66
C PHE A 1048 -6.20 -18.75 18.01
N PHE A 1049 -5.76 -19.61 17.08
CA PHE A 1049 -4.64 -20.53 17.29
C PHE A 1049 -3.37 -19.78 17.68
N PHE A 1050 -3.05 -18.68 17.00
CA PHE A 1050 -1.87 -17.87 17.34
C PHE A 1050 -2.01 -17.12 18.67
N ASN A 1051 -3.21 -16.69 19.06
CA ASN A 1051 -3.42 -16.10 20.38
C ASN A 1051 -3.19 -17.15 21.50
N VAL A 1052 -3.54 -18.42 21.26
CA VAL A 1052 -3.20 -19.52 22.17
C VAL A 1052 -1.70 -19.79 22.21
N LEU A 1053 -1.00 -19.75 21.07
CA LEU A 1053 0.46 -19.89 21.03
C LEU A 1053 1.19 -18.79 21.80
N VAL A 1054 0.74 -17.54 21.69
CA VAL A 1054 1.27 -16.42 22.50
C VAL A 1054 1.12 -16.71 23.99
N ALA A 1055 -0.05 -17.22 24.41
CA ALA A 1055 -0.25 -17.59 25.81
C ALA A 1055 0.62 -18.78 26.22
N ALA A 1056 0.79 -19.77 25.34
CA ALA A 1056 1.60 -20.96 25.60
C ALA A 1056 3.10 -20.64 25.79
N GLN A 1057 3.63 -19.59 25.15
CA GLN A 1057 5.00 -19.09 25.40
C GLN A 1057 5.21 -18.59 26.84
N GLY A 1058 4.14 -18.25 27.56
CA GLY A 1058 4.21 -17.72 28.92
C GLY A 1058 4.30 -18.77 30.03
N SER A 1059 3.97 -20.04 29.75
CA SER A 1059 3.99 -21.10 30.76
C SER A 1059 4.10 -22.50 30.14
N SER A 1060 5.07 -23.30 30.61
CA SER A 1060 5.31 -24.67 30.14
C SER A 1060 4.13 -25.62 30.42
N SER A 1061 3.27 -25.30 31.39
CA SER A 1061 2.08 -26.08 31.74
C SER A 1061 0.92 -25.96 30.75
N LEU A 1062 0.99 -25.01 29.80
CA LEU A 1062 -0.06 -24.79 28.83
C LEU A 1062 0.07 -25.73 27.63
N PRO A 1063 -1.04 -26.23 27.06
CA PRO A 1063 -0.99 -27.04 25.85
C PRO A 1063 -0.44 -26.21 24.68
N LEU A 1064 0.29 -26.86 23.76
CA LEU A 1064 1.09 -26.24 22.68
C LEU A 1064 2.37 -25.52 23.13
N SER A 1065 2.76 -25.53 24.41
CA SER A 1065 4.04 -24.95 24.87
C SER A 1065 5.23 -25.50 24.09
N GLY A 1066 5.37 -26.83 23.98
CA GLY A 1066 6.45 -27.44 23.19
C GLY A 1066 6.42 -27.11 21.70
N PHE A 1067 5.27 -26.78 21.11
CA PHE A 1067 5.21 -26.31 19.72
C PHE A 1067 5.61 -24.83 19.60
N ALA A 1068 5.29 -24.01 20.61
CA ALA A 1068 5.77 -22.65 20.69
C ALA A 1068 7.30 -22.61 20.88
N ASP A 1069 7.83 -23.46 21.77
CA ASP A 1069 9.27 -23.62 22.00
C ASP A 1069 9.98 -24.06 20.71
N LEU A 1070 9.41 -25.00 19.94
CA LEU A 1070 9.95 -25.40 18.63
C LEU A 1070 10.03 -24.22 17.65
N ILE A 1071 9.02 -23.35 17.61
CA ILE A 1071 9.04 -22.16 16.74
C ILE A 1071 10.11 -21.18 17.21
N ASP A 1072 10.23 -20.97 18.52
CA ASP A 1072 11.25 -20.09 19.10
C ASP A 1072 12.67 -20.62 18.80
N GLU A 1073 12.95 -21.89 19.07
CA GLU A 1073 14.24 -22.53 18.76
C GLU A 1073 14.58 -22.49 17.26
N SER A 1074 13.60 -22.76 16.40
CA SER A 1074 13.78 -22.69 14.95
C SER A 1074 14.14 -21.28 14.50
N PHE A 1075 13.54 -20.26 15.12
CA PHE A 1075 13.83 -18.87 14.81
C PHE A 1075 15.18 -18.41 15.35
N VAL A 1076 15.55 -18.82 16.57
CA VAL A 1076 16.88 -18.59 17.14
C VAL A 1076 17.94 -19.14 16.19
N TRP A 1077 17.80 -20.39 15.74
CA TRP A 1077 18.70 -21.00 14.76
C TRP A 1077 18.77 -20.21 13.44
N LEU A 1078 17.63 -19.74 12.95
CA LEU A 1078 17.52 -18.96 11.71
C LEU A 1078 18.22 -17.60 11.80
N VAL A 1079 18.27 -17.01 13.00
CA VAL A 1079 18.89 -15.70 13.27
C VAL A 1079 20.38 -15.82 13.61
N GLU A 1080 20.76 -16.78 14.45
CA GLU A 1080 22.14 -16.93 14.95
C GLU A 1080 23.06 -17.66 13.95
N SER A 1081 22.51 -18.58 13.15
CA SER A 1081 23.31 -19.44 12.26
C SER A 1081 22.91 -19.35 10.77
N PRO A 1082 22.84 -18.14 10.18
CA PRO A 1082 22.35 -17.95 8.81
C PRO A 1082 23.20 -18.69 7.75
N PHE A 1083 24.52 -18.80 7.95
CA PHE A 1083 25.39 -19.54 7.03
C PHE A 1083 25.13 -21.05 7.02
N GLN A 1084 24.79 -21.63 8.18
CA GLN A 1084 24.42 -23.05 8.26
C GLN A 1084 23.10 -23.32 7.53
N VAL A 1085 22.10 -22.45 7.76
CA VAL A 1085 20.81 -22.51 7.07
C VAL A 1085 21.02 -22.40 5.56
N ALA A 1086 21.85 -21.45 5.10
CA ALA A 1086 22.15 -21.27 3.69
C ALA A 1086 22.82 -22.50 3.06
N ALA A 1087 23.76 -23.14 3.76
CA ALA A 1087 24.44 -24.33 3.29
C ALA A 1087 23.46 -25.51 3.10
N ILE A 1088 22.55 -25.72 4.05
CA ILE A 1088 21.50 -26.75 3.97
C ILE A 1088 20.57 -26.47 2.78
N LEU A 1089 20.10 -25.22 2.63
CA LEU A 1089 19.22 -24.84 1.54
C LEU A 1089 19.91 -24.99 0.17
N MET A 1090 21.20 -24.66 0.08
CA MET A 1090 21.98 -24.81 -1.15
C MET A 1090 22.17 -26.28 -1.51
N PHE A 1091 22.45 -27.13 -0.53
CA PHE A 1091 22.52 -28.58 -0.72
C PHE A 1091 21.18 -29.14 -1.24
N LEU A 1092 20.06 -28.75 -0.62
CA LEU A 1092 18.72 -29.11 -1.08
C LEU A 1092 18.40 -28.55 -2.48
N ALA A 1093 18.92 -27.36 -2.83
CA ALA A 1093 18.76 -26.78 -4.15
C ALA A 1093 19.50 -27.59 -5.22
N ILE A 1094 20.72 -28.06 -4.92
CA ILE A 1094 21.50 -28.95 -5.79
C ILE A 1094 20.75 -30.27 -5.98
N ILE A 1095 20.22 -30.87 -4.91
CA ILE A 1095 19.37 -32.06 -5.00
C ILE A 1095 18.15 -31.78 -5.89
N GLY A 1096 17.47 -30.66 -5.68
CA GLY A 1096 16.34 -30.25 -6.52
C GLY A 1096 16.70 -30.13 -8.00
N ALA A 1097 17.89 -29.61 -8.30
CA ALA A 1097 18.39 -29.48 -9.67
C ALA A 1097 18.73 -30.84 -10.29
N ILE A 1098 19.35 -31.75 -9.52
CA ILE A 1098 19.62 -33.13 -9.92
C ILE A 1098 18.32 -33.88 -10.22
N LEU A 1099 17.31 -33.68 -9.37
CA LEU A 1099 15.95 -34.22 -9.51
C LEU A 1099 15.14 -33.56 -10.65
N ARG A 1100 15.75 -32.64 -11.42
CA ARG A 1100 15.11 -31.88 -12.51
C ARG A 1100 13.87 -31.10 -12.09
N ASN A 1101 13.69 -30.82 -10.80
CA ASN A 1101 12.64 -29.96 -10.29
C ASN A 1101 13.15 -28.51 -10.23
N THR A 1102 13.09 -27.83 -11.37
CA THR A 1102 13.61 -26.46 -11.53
C THR A 1102 12.92 -25.47 -10.57
N GLY A 1103 11.62 -25.63 -10.31
CA GLY A 1103 10.90 -24.75 -9.38
C GLY A 1103 11.39 -24.85 -7.94
N LEU A 1104 11.59 -26.08 -7.43
CA LEU A 1104 12.10 -26.31 -6.08
C LEU A 1104 13.57 -25.88 -5.96
N ALA A 1105 14.40 -26.21 -6.95
CA ALA A 1105 15.80 -25.81 -7.01
C ALA A 1105 15.97 -24.29 -7.02
N GLU A 1106 15.23 -23.58 -7.88
CA GLU A 1106 15.25 -22.11 -7.94
C GLU A 1106 14.80 -21.50 -6.61
N THR A 1107 13.75 -22.05 -5.98
CA THR A 1107 13.22 -21.55 -4.71
C THR A 1107 14.24 -21.66 -3.58
N LEU A 1108 14.83 -22.84 -3.40
CA LEU A 1108 15.82 -23.10 -2.37
C LEU A 1108 17.11 -22.30 -2.60
N PHE A 1109 17.53 -22.16 -3.85
CA PHE A 1109 18.67 -21.30 -4.21
C PHE A 1109 18.42 -19.82 -3.86
N CYS A 1110 17.23 -19.30 -4.17
CA CYS A 1110 16.87 -17.93 -3.79
C CYS A 1110 16.89 -17.74 -2.27
N PHE A 1111 16.34 -18.69 -1.49
CA PHE A 1111 16.40 -18.61 -0.03
C PHE A 1111 17.84 -18.72 0.49
N SER A 1112 18.69 -19.60 -0.06
CA SER A 1112 20.10 -19.67 0.35
C SER A 1112 20.82 -18.35 0.13
N VAL A 1113 20.56 -17.65 -0.98
CA VAL A 1113 21.14 -16.33 -1.26
C VAL A 1113 20.70 -15.30 -0.22
N VAL A 1114 19.43 -15.29 0.19
CA VAL A 1114 18.94 -14.39 1.25
C VAL A 1114 19.70 -14.64 2.55
N PHE A 1115 19.85 -15.90 2.96
CA PHE A 1115 20.56 -16.22 4.21
C PHE A 1115 22.06 -15.91 4.16
N ILE A 1116 22.72 -16.07 3.00
CA ILE A 1116 24.11 -15.63 2.81
C ILE A 1116 24.23 -14.12 3.01
N ILE A 1117 23.32 -13.34 2.41
CA ILE A 1117 23.29 -11.89 2.58
C ILE A 1117 23.06 -11.53 4.05
N CYS A 1118 22.12 -12.21 4.73
CA CYS A 1118 21.88 -12.01 6.15
C CYS A 1118 23.11 -12.30 7.00
N GLY A 1119 23.83 -13.39 6.73
CA GLY A 1119 25.07 -13.73 7.46
C GLY A 1119 26.22 -12.75 7.22
N ILE A 1120 26.23 -12.03 6.09
CA ILE A 1120 27.24 -11.00 5.80
C ILE A 1120 26.89 -9.66 6.47
N ILE A 1121 25.60 -9.34 6.59
CA ILE A 1121 25.14 -8.03 7.08
C ILE A 1121 24.93 -8.03 8.59
N PHE A 1122 24.51 -9.15 9.17
CA PHE A 1122 24.12 -9.21 10.57
C PHE A 1122 25.22 -9.83 11.43
N ASP A 1123 25.99 -8.97 12.08
CA ASP A 1123 26.96 -9.35 13.11
C ASP A 1123 26.30 -9.60 14.46
N GLN A 1124 27.00 -10.22 15.41
CA GLN A 1124 26.50 -10.51 16.75
C GLN A 1124 25.99 -9.25 17.47
N ARG A 1125 26.73 -8.13 17.36
CA ARG A 1125 26.31 -6.83 17.92
C ARG A 1125 24.94 -6.38 17.40
N SER A 1126 24.66 -6.61 16.12
CA SER A 1126 23.37 -6.27 15.53
C SER A 1126 22.23 -7.11 16.12
N ILE A 1127 22.51 -8.35 16.50
CA ILE A 1127 21.56 -9.24 17.17
C ILE A 1127 21.29 -8.72 18.58
N ASP A 1128 22.34 -8.42 19.35
CA ASP A 1128 22.22 -7.96 20.74
C ASP A 1128 21.48 -6.61 20.87
N LEU A 1129 21.70 -5.68 19.93
CA LEU A 1129 21.01 -4.38 19.88
C LEU A 1129 19.52 -4.51 19.55
N VAL A 1130 19.13 -5.59 18.87
CA VAL A 1130 17.74 -5.83 18.47
C VAL A 1130 17.01 -6.69 19.49
N PHE A 1131 17.69 -7.67 20.07
CA PHE A 1131 17.20 -8.60 21.07
C PHE A 1131 18.01 -8.48 22.37
N PRO A 1132 17.85 -7.39 23.14
CA PRO A 1132 18.57 -7.25 24.40
C PRO A 1132 18.22 -8.38 25.38
N GLU A 1133 19.21 -8.96 26.05
CA GLU A 1133 18.99 -10.01 27.06
C GLU A 1133 18.01 -9.57 28.16
N ILE A 1134 18.05 -8.27 28.54
CA ILE A 1134 17.15 -7.66 29.54
C ILE A 1134 15.67 -7.85 29.17
N LEU A 1135 15.35 -7.94 27.86
CA LEU A 1135 14.00 -8.11 27.34
C LEU A 1135 13.64 -9.59 27.09
N GLY A 1136 14.44 -10.54 27.58
CA GLY A 1136 14.19 -11.97 27.45
C GLY A 1136 14.80 -12.63 26.22
N GLY A 1137 15.80 -11.99 25.58
CA GLY A 1137 16.59 -12.53 24.48
C GLY A 1137 15.82 -12.67 23.15
N ILE A 1138 16.28 -13.57 22.29
CA ILE A 1138 15.67 -13.84 20.99
C ILE A 1138 14.40 -14.68 21.20
N LYS A 1139 13.23 -14.03 21.08
CA LYS A 1139 11.92 -14.71 21.11
C LYS A 1139 11.08 -14.32 19.90
N THR A 1140 10.37 -15.28 19.33
CA THR A 1140 9.45 -15.00 18.22
C THR A 1140 8.19 -14.31 18.72
N GLN A 1141 7.83 -13.22 18.05
CA GLN A 1141 6.51 -12.66 18.22
C GLN A 1141 5.54 -13.39 17.29
N MET A 1142 4.76 -14.29 17.88
CA MET A 1142 3.75 -15.12 17.20
C MET A 1142 2.75 -14.31 16.36
N ALA A 1143 2.46 -13.06 16.75
CA ALA A 1143 1.62 -12.15 15.96
C ALA A 1143 2.19 -11.87 14.56
N TYR A 1144 3.52 -11.83 14.41
CA TYR A 1144 4.19 -11.60 13.13
C TYR A 1144 4.37 -12.90 12.34
N VAL A 1145 4.60 -14.03 13.02
CA VAL A 1145 4.56 -15.36 12.39
C VAL A 1145 3.20 -15.57 11.73
N LYS A 1146 2.11 -15.23 12.43
CA LYS A 1146 0.75 -15.24 11.88
C LYS A 1146 0.64 -14.40 10.60
N LEU A 1147 1.12 -13.16 10.62
CA LEU A 1147 1.07 -12.26 9.47
C LEU A 1147 1.85 -12.83 8.27
N MET A 1148 3.04 -13.39 8.51
CA MET A 1148 3.85 -14.05 7.49
C MET A 1148 3.10 -15.24 6.87
N LEU A 1149 2.52 -16.11 7.71
CA LEU A 1149 1.76 -17.26 7.23
C LEU A 1149 0.56 -16.85 6.41
N ILE A 1150 -0.18 -15.80 6.79
CA ILE A 1150 -1.31 -15.30 6.00
C ILE A 1150 -0.84 -14.76 4.64
N GLY A 1151 0.30 -14.07 4.58
CA GLY A 1151 0.88 -13.64 3.31
C GLY A 1151 1.29 -14.83 2.41
N LEU A 1152 1.91 -15.85 2.99
CA LEU A 1152 2.27 -17.09 2.30
C LEU A 1152 1.02 -17.86 1.84
N LEU A 1153 0.00 -17.93 2.68
CA LEU A 1153 -1.30 -18.55 2.42
C LEU A 1153 -1.98 -17.91 1.20
N ILE A 1154 -2.01 -16.57 1.11
CA ILE A 1154 -2.58 -15.85 -0.04
C ILE A 1154 -1.78 -16.17 -1.32
N THR A 1155 -0.45 -16.01 -1.27
CA THR A 1155 0.41 -16.19 -2.45
C THR A 1155 0.38 -17.63 -2.96
N MET A 1156 0.46 -18.62 -2.05
CA MET A 1156 0.41 -20.05 -2.40
C MET A 1156 -0.99 -20.48 -2.83
N SER A 1157 -2.06 -19.95 -2.22
CA SER A 1157 -3.44 -20.20 -2.64
C SER A 1157 -3.63 -19.78 -4.09
N LEU A 1158 -3.27 -18.55 -4.43
CA LEU A 1158 -3.40 -18.04 -5.79
C LEU A 1158 -2.49 -18.81 -6.77
N LYS A 1159 -1.27 -19.17 -6.35
CA LYS A 1159 -0.30 -19.87 -7.21
C LYS A 1159 -0.72 -21.29 -7.54
N TYR A 1160 -1.23 -22.05 -6.57
CA TYR A 1160 -1.56 -23.46 -6.73
C TYR A 1160 -3.04 -23.74 -6.97
N ASN A 1161 -3.93 -22.95 -6.36
CA ASN A 1161 -5.38 -23.08 -6.49
C ASN A 1161 -6.06 -21.71 -6.75
N PRO A 1162 -5.91 -21.13 -7.95
CA PRO A 1162 -6.37 -19.77 -8.26
C PRO A 1162 -7.89 -19.59 -8.17
N LYS A 1163 -8.67 -20.68 -8.15
CA LYS A 1163 -10.13 -20.64 -8.00
C LYS A 1163 -10.59 -20.78 -6.53
N GLY A 1164 -9.67 -20.95 -5.59
CA GLY A 1164 -9.94 -21.23 -4.18
C GLY A 1164 -10.30 -22.68 -3.88
N LEU A 1165 -10.38 -23.03 -2.59
CA LEU A 1165 -10.63 -24.40 -2.11
C LEU A 1165 -11.97 -24.97 -2.61
N LEU A 1166 -13.01 -24.13 -2.64
CA LEU A 1166 -14.35 -24.47 -3.12
C LEU A 1166 -14.71 -23.52 -4.28
N PRO A 1167 -14.31 -23.86 -5.52
CA PRO A 1167 -14.56 -23.00 -6.67
C PRO A 1167 -16.06 -22.82 -6.96
N GLU A 1168 -16.41 -21.82 -7.78
CA GLU A 1168 -17.76 -21.64 -8.31
C GLU A 1168 -18.21 -22.91 -9.04
N VAL A 1169 -19.40 -23.40 -8.68
CA VAL A 1169 -20.07 -24.50 -9.37
C VAL A 1169 -20.94 -23.89 -10.49
N PRO A 1170 -20.68 -24.20 -11.77
CA PRO A 1170 -21.49 -23.68 -12.86
C PRO A 1170 -22.94 -24.14 -12.70
N TYR A 1171 -23.86 -23.19 -12.54
CA TYR A 1171 -25.30 -23.49 -12.50
C TYR A 1171 -25.83 -23.55 -13.93
N ARG A 1172 -26.18 -24.75 -14.39
CA ARG A 1172 -26.93 -24.96 -15.63
C ARG A 1172 -28.39 -25.14 -15.25
N PRO A 1173 -29.32 -24.26 -15.70
CA PRO A 1173 -30.74 -24.51 -15.47
C PRO A 1173 -31.11 -25.87 -16.08
N GLU A 1174 -31.94 -26.63 -15.37
CA GLU A 1174 -32.50 -27.86 -15.92
C GLU A 1174 -33.25 -27.50 -17.20
N ARG A 1175 -32.94 -28.20 -18.30
CA ARG A 1175 -33.71 -28.04 -19.53
C ARG A 1175 -35.16 -28.42 -19.22
N PRO A 1176 -36.16 -27.63 -19.63
CA PRO A 1176 -37.54 -28.05 -19.54
C PRO A 1176 -37.69 -29.39 -20.27
N LYS A 1177 -38.26 -30.39 -19.59
CA LYS A 1177 -38.37 -31.78 -20.06
C LYS A 1177 -39.18 -31.93 -21.35
N GLU A 1178 -39.87 -30.88 -21.80
CA GLU A 1178 -40.71 -30.86 -23.00
C GLU A 1178 -39.93 -30.65 -24.31
N ALA A 1179 -38.64 -30.30 -24.25
CA ALA A 1179 -37.83 -30.03 -25.45
C ALA A 1179 -37.14 -31.28 -26.07
N ASP A 1180 -37.26 -32.45 -25.44
CA ASP A 1180 -36.70 -33.71 -25.95
C ASP A 1180 -37.75 -34.57 -26.69
N SER A 1181 -38.97 -34.04 -26.91
CA SER A 1181 -40.09 -34.75 -27.58
C SER A 1181 -40.58 -34.11 -28.90
N GLU A 1182 -39.75 -33.33 -29.60
CA GLU A 1182 -39.98 -32.92 -31.00
C GLU A 1182 -38.85 -33.37 -31.93
#